data_AF-A0A1G9Z5L7-F1
#
_entry.id   AF-A0A1G9Z5L7-F1
#
_cell.length_a   1.000
_cell.length_b   1.000
_cell.length_c   1.000
_cell.angle_alpha   90.00
_cell.angle_beta   90.00
_cell.angle_gamma   90.00
#
_symmetry.space_group_name_H-M   'P 1'
#
loop_
_entity.id
_entity.type
_entity.pdbx_description
1 polymer ?
#
loop_
_entity_poly.entity_id
_entity_poly.type
_entity_poly.pdbx_seq_one_letter_code
_entity_poly.pdbx_strand_id
1 'polypeptide(L)'
;MRKGLTTYRRSCHIKADALAVGASSFHERSFSIVLPQKEYAGAEFPDFYREGRRIRIEVAWRETGASRPVPSHGHFRYPIAYADTGASAFTGIGVHFSAPFISDTERHGLAEGAIRWNGDLIAACDGLLIRAMRQILPKVGPRAFDLLLDPDHPDLERTSHVLALALQERTVPKSGSSVRKREPAAPLVVPIISSDPRVIDKDLARIVPPDFEQIAAGVHPDIVGLLASRSLQGYGETHIVFDEEDALLRLQTKMDANPRFPWTDKSAHEKALADPSFAKIHLDVIWKPVAAKRKAAKAKVSAPLLPEAFALPSAKGRICLVKSMFLWSDIPTDLPGILVPLLVDQSLAGHPILGRSGWNRPTFTFEEFLSRFSKANPSTQSRLAMFKWVQQNVKKLRSATWPAVRDLAIWPDASGNPNELKELCHATHKESDKVLGAAIKRPSRDLLNLASALKRRKLRFAFRTHPSVEELRAWAHESFREFPRDRPLSSTERSQFRKLEEDLDILLSDGATAENISGIADEMPALNMDGGLGRWSELVRDAGSIRTLQLRPVHLLDRPRLALDKFFPPLPKPTVDMVRHALQVDPRKPDALIPRLRVMSEGGPTDLGVGGISCIPVHGEYRRPNDLSFKGNKGNFWGDWRLAIGATGLSDADQRLYKRAGVLSAEPSAETSLAFFRWLADDPSRVARHLPQVIRHFGSENGPRSWWEIQDNVPCLPVSGPGGYLLVSYKEAVNKSSAYYVDDFPELAEALQTGEYPIHLVVSQSQGVRISISEHLLEAGVKSLRATAGQPKSVRGSDIQPVPAWVMTILGEYQSRRIAEDLQKALVALGVSSALINTRWYSQIGSIKQVVGARDVIATYKIGRMKVSGRVRHAFDPETGVLWLAELNESEMEDAFFDALAERIFVPNAPGYCAPALDRALRAKIRQAEHLQAAQGTTQDEEDLDRENDEVGEAPPAHHDWKPDPSKNIPKPNAIPGNPAKSQARKGSKSGRARQRASVPNELEQIRELKENHYAWHCQIALATNQPKSLAPDGSYVQHQENRKRLIDAHHPDLVEAGGARHAGNIVVLSHLAHHQYGRHLSREKITAALKAGGKPKQVQFGSAENAITVDGVIINVGLPATQSSVSLFFTDWHRRYWIENV
;
A
#
# COMPACT_ATOMS: atom_id res chain seq x y z
N MET A 1 -49.30 -80.49 7.00
CA MET A 1 -49.82 -81.21 5.80
C MET A 1 -48.97 -80.83 4.59
N ARG A 2 -48.41 -81.78 3.82
CA ARG A 2 -47.56 -81.49 2.63
C ARG A 2 -48.16 -81.92 1.27
N LYS A 3 -49.28 -82.63 1.24
CA LYS A 3 -49.95 -83.09 0.00
C LYS A 3 -50.98 -82.05 -0.47
N GLY A 4 -51.06 -81.79 -1.77
CA GLY A 4 -52.13 -81.00 -2.41
C GLY A 4 -51.70 -79.77 -3.21
N LEU A 5 -50.46 -79.28 -3.06
CA LEU A 5 -49.92 -78.18 -3.86
C LEU A 5 -49.44 -78.69 -5.23
N THR A 6 -49.99 -78.14 -6.30
CA THR A 6 -49.63 -78.48 -7.69
C THR A 6 -49.01 -77.25 -8.36
N THR A 7 -47.88 -77.41 -9.06
CA THR A 7 -47.20 -76.33 -9.77
C THR A 7 -47.13 -76.64 -11.27
N TYR A 8 -47.44 -75.66 -12.11
CA TYR A 8 -47.33 -75.76 -13.57
C TYR A 8 -46.82 -74.45 -14.20
N ARG A 9 -46.34 -74.55 -15.44
CA ARG A 9 -45.91 -73.42 -16.27
C ARG A 9 -46.71 -73.45 -17.57
N ARG A 10 -47.49 -72.41 -17.84
CA ARG A 10 -48.16 -72.17 -19.12
C ARG A 10 -47.21 -71.41 -20.05
N SER A 11 -47.40 -71.55 -21.35
CA SER A 11 -46.63 -70.84 -22.37
C SER A 11 -47.50 -70.48 -23.58
N CYS A 12 -47.39 -69.25 -24.06
CA CYS A 12 -48.01 -68.77 -25.29
C CYS A 12 -46.92 -68.17 -26.20
N HIS A 13 -47.07 -68.29 -27.52
CA HIS A 13 -46.09 -67.79 -28.50
C HIS A 13 -46.75 -66.78 -29.43
N ILE A 14 -46.11 -65.62 -29.59
CA ILE A 14 -46.62 -64.47 -30.34
C ILE A 14 -45.76 -64.31 -31.58
N LYS A 15 -46.38 -64.27 -32.77
CA LYS A 15 -45.72 -63.91 -34.03
C LYS A 15 -45.70 -62.37 -34.15
N ALA A 16 -44.65 -61.84 -34.78
CA ALA A 16 -44.16 -60.48 -34.54
C ALA A 16 -44.94 -59.33 -35.23
N ASP A 17 -44.34 -58.14 -35.19
CA ASP A 17 -44.76 -56.86 -35.80
C ASP A 17 -45.86 -56.04 -35.09
N ALA A 18 -46.18 -56.38 -33.83
CA ALA A 18 -46.84 -55.47 -32.89
C ALA A 18 -45.83 -54.86 -31.90
N LEU A 19 -45.21 -53.72 -32.27
CA LEU A 19 -44.22 -53.02 -31.43
C LEU A 19 -44.87 -52.29 -30.24
N ALA A 20 -45.17 -53.05 -29.20
CA ALA A 20 -45.43 -52.57 -27.84
C ALA A 20 -45.04 -53.61 -26.76
N VAL A 21 -45.07 -54.91 -27.07
CA VAL A 21 -44.80 -55.99 -26.10
C VAL A 21 -43.61 -56.83 -26.58
N GLY A 22 -42.42 -56.55 -26.03
CA GLY A 22 -41.13 -57.10 -26.47
C GLY A 22 -40.85 -58.57 -26.12
N ALA A 23 -41.79 -59.49 -26.35
CA ALA A 23 -41.60 -60.92 -26.11
C ALA A 23 -42.37 -61.80 -27.11
N SER A 24 -41.63 -62.55 -27.94
CA SER A 24 -42.18 -63.59 -28.85
C SER A 24 -42.68 -64.85 -28.12
N SER A 25 -42.41 -64.96 -26.81
CA SER A 25 -42.95 -66.01 -25.96
C SER A 25 -43.30 -65.45 -24.58
N PHE A 26 -44.52 -65.76 -24.14
CA PHE A 26 -45.05 -65.45 -22.84
C PHE A 26 -45.05 -66.73 -21.99
N HIS A 27 -44.58 -66.63 -20.74
CA HIS A 27 -44.71 -67.71 -19.76
C HIS A 27 -45.48 -67.23 -18.54
N GLU A 28 -46.26 -68.13 -17.95
CA GLU A 28 -46.95 -67.91 -16.68
C GLU A 28 -46.67 -69.12 -15.78
N ARG A 29 -46.14 -68.88 -14.57
CA ARG A 29 -46.04 -69.92 -13.53
C ARG A 29 -47.23 -69.83 -12.61
N SER A 30 -47.73 -70.98 -12.23
CA SER A 30 -48.99 -71.13 -11.53
C SER A 30 -48.88 -72.21 -10.46
N PHE A 31 -49.49 -71.94 -9.30
CA PHE A 31 -49.58 -72.82 -8.14
C PHE A 31 -51.05 -72.95 -7.77
N SER A 32 -51.57 -74.17 -7.66
CA SER A 32 -52.93 -74.43 -7.22
C SER A 32 -53.01 -75.38 -6.03
N ILE A 33 -54.08 -75.22 -5.26
CA ILE A 33 -54.49 -76.13 -4.19
C ILE A 33 -56.00 -76.36 -4.29
N VAL A 34 -56.45 -77.52 -3.81
CA VAL A 34 -57.85 -77.91 -3.82
C VAL A 34 -58.41 -77.81 -2.40
N LEU A 35 -59.43 -76.99 -2.20
CA LEU A 35 -60.02 -76.65 -0.91
C LEU A 35 -61.41 -77.27 -0.73
N PRO A 36 -61.86 -77.59 0.50
CA PRO A 36 -63.27 -77.93 0.74
C PRO A 36 -64.17 -76.73 0.40
N GLN A 37 -65.28 -76.99 -0.28
CA GLN A 37 -66.29 -75.97 -0.56
C GLN A 37 -67.06 -75.64 0.73
N LYS A 38 -67.17 -74.35 1.09
CA LYS A 38 -68.05 -73.87 2.17
C LYS A 38 -69.48 -73.66 1.64
N GLU A 39 -70.47 -73.74 2.52
CA GLU A 39 -71.90 -73.87 2.12
C GLU A 39 -72.60 -72.56 1.71
N TYR A 40 -71.96 -71.40 1.89
CA TYR A 40 -72.57 -70.07 1.70
C TYR A 40 -72.69 -69.59 0.23
N ALA A 41 -72.70 -70.48 -0.77
CA ALA A 41 -72.62 -70.11 -2.18
C ALA A 41 -73.85 -70.60 -2.99
N GLY A 42 -74.84 -69.72 -3.17
CA GLY A 42 -76.00 -69.94 -4.05
C GLY A 42 -75.79 -69.53 -5.52
N ALA A 43 -74.61 -69.03 -5.89
CA ALA A 43 -74.30 -68.56 -7.24
C ALA A 43 -73.86 -69.71 -8.17
N GLU A 44 -74.37 -69.73 -9.41
CA GLU A 44 -73.84 -70.62 -10.45
C GLU A 44 -72.48 -70.10 -10.95
N PHE A 45 -71.46 -70.97 -10.91
CA PHE A 45 -70.12 -70.68 -11.40
C PHE A 45 -69.62 -71.74 -12.39
N PRO A 46 -68.79 -71.38 -13.39
CA PRO A 46 -68.36 -72.28 -14.45
C PRO A 46 -67.71 -73.58 -13.97
N ASP A 47 -68.03 -74.68 -14.65
CA ASP A 47 -67.63 -76.05 -14.28
C ASP A 47 -66.10 -76.24 -14.09
N PHE A 48 -65.26 -75.45 -14.78
CA PHE A 48 -63.80 -75.62 -14.74
C PHE A 48 -63.15 -75.24 -13.41
N TYR A 49 -63.87 -74.61 -12.47
CA TYR A 49 -63.39 -74.36 -11.09
C TYR A 49 -63.77 -75.46 -10.08
N ARG A 50 -64.59 -76.44 -10.46
CA ARG A 50 -65.23 -77.40 -9.54
C ARG A 50 -64.59 -78.79 -9.63
N GLU A 51 -64.21 -79.35 -8.48
CA GLU A 51 -63.51 -80.63 -8.36
C GLU A 51 -64.19 -81.54 -7.31
N GLY A 52 -65.44 -81.92 -7.59
CA GLY A 52 -66.33 -82.59 -6.64
C GLY A 52 -66.94 -81.62 -5.62
N ARG A 53 -67.01 -81.99 -4.34
CA ARG A 53 -67.34 -81.07 -3.21
C ARG A 53 -66.16 -80.18 -2.81
N ARG A 54 -65.28 -79.86 -3.77
CA ARG A 54 -64.07 -79.06 -3.58
C ARG A 54 -63.95 -78.05 -4.69
N ILE A 55 -63.35 -76.92 -4.36
CA ILE A 55 -63.03 -75.86 -5.30
C ILE A 55 -61.53 -75.87 -5.54
N ARG A 56 -61.12 -75.64 -6.79
CA ARG A 56 -59.72 -75.39 -7.12
C ARG A 56 -59.47 -73.89 -7.07
N ILE A 57 -58.52 -73.47 -6.27
CA ILE A 57 -57.98 -72.10 -6.31
C ILE A 57 -56.55 -72.13 -6.85
N GLU A 58 -56.17 -71.02 -7.48
CA GLU A 58 -54.89 -70.91 -8.16
C GLU A 58 -54.32 -69.49 -8.00
N VAL A 59 -53.02 -69.41 -7.73
CA VAL A 59 -52.22 -68.18 -7.76
C VAL A 59 -51.23 -68.29 -8.93
N ALA A 60 -51.25 -67.32 -9.84
CA ALA A 60 -50.44 -67.35 -11.05
C ALA A 60 -49.77 -66.00 -11.35
N TRP A 61 -48.58 -66.03 -11.95
CA TRP A 61 -47.81 -64.82 -12.29
C TRP A 61 -46.95 -65.03 -13.54
N ARG A 62 -46.54 -63.93 -14.15
CA ARG A 62 -45.75 -63.93 -15.39
C ARG A 62 -44.30 -64.35 -15.12
N GLU A 63 -43.67 -65.04 -16.06
CA GLU A 63 -42.25 -65.38 -15.98
C GLU A 63 -41.46 -64.95 -17.21
N THR A 64 -40.24 -64.49 -16.96
CA THR A 64 -39.20 -64.41 -18.00
C THR A 64 -38.84 -65.81 -18.53
N GLY A 65 -38.21 -65.88 -19.72
CA GLY A 65 -37.66 -67.13 -20.25
C GLY A 65 -36.77 -67.87 -19.23
N ALA A 66 -35.95 -67.12 -18.48
CA ALA A 66 -35.08 -67.58 -17.41
C ALA A 66 -35.79 -68.02 -16.09
N SER A 67 -37.11 -68.24 -16.10
CA SER A 67 -37.90 -68.66 -14.93
C SER A 67 -37.82 -67.72 -13.71
N ARG A 68 -37.49 -66.44 -13.93
CA ARG A 68 -37.66 -65.39 -12.91
C ARG A 68 -39.11 -64.87 -12.97
N PRO A 69 -39.78 -64.69 -11.83
CA PRO A 69 -41.09 -64.03 -11.78
C PRO A 69 -41.01 -62.61 -12.33
N VAL A 70 -42.14 -62.15 -12.82
CA VAL A 70 -42.42 -60.78 -13.24
C VAL A 70 -43.79 -60.44 -12.64
N PRO A 71 -43.92 -59.38 -11.82
CA PRO A 71 -45.22 -58.96 -11.34
C PRO A 71 -46.11 -58.56 -12.52
N SER A 72 -47.40 -58.72 -12.31
CA SER A 72 -48.44 -58.46 -13.31
C SER A 72 -49.59 -57.73 -12.65
N HIS A 73 -50.30 -56.91 -13.41
CA HIS A 73 -51.59 -56.36 -13.00
C HIS A 73 -52.50 -57.50 -12.54
N GLY A 74 -52.74 -57.58 -11.24
CA GLY A 74 -53.10 -58.80 -10.54
C GLY A 74 -54.59 -59.01 -10.50
N HIS A 75 -55.25 -59.14 -11.65
CA HIS A 75 -56.71 -59.30 -11.67
C HIS A 75 -57.21 -60.52 -10.88
N PHE A 76 -58.38 -60.38 -10.26
CA PHE A 76 -59.25 -61.53 -10.00
C PHE A 76 -59.69 -62.10 -11.36
N ARG A 77 -59.53 -63.40 -11.56
CA ARG A 77 -59.78 -64.08 -12.85
C ARG A 77 -60.98 -65.02 -12.80
N TYR A 78 -61.90 -64.86 -13.74
CA TYR A 78 -63.13 -65.66 -13.80
C TYR A 78 -63.77 -65.73 -15.21
N PRO A 79 -63.28 -66.59 -16.13
CA PRO A 79 -61.91 -67.13 -16.22
C PRO A 79 -60.87 -66.10 -16.65
N ILE A 80 -61.32 -65.05 -17.35
CA ILE A 80 -60.50 -63.91 -17.79
C ILE A 80 -60.45 -62.85 -16.68
N ALA A 81 -59.59 -61.85 -16.85
CA ALA A 81 -59.62 -60.66 -16.03
C ALA A 81 -60.97 -59.91 -16.15
N TYR A 82 -61.38 -59.22 -15.09
CA TYR A 82 -62.35 -58.13 -15.18
C TYR A 82 -61.71 -56.93 -15.89
N ALA A 83 -62.54 -56.02 -16.44
CA ALA A 83 -62.06 -54.86 -17.19
C ALA A 83 -61.41 -53.80 -16.29
N ASP A 84 -60.51 -52.99 -16.86
CA ASP A 84 -59.67 -51.99 -16.17
C ASP A 84 -60.45 -50.73 -15.73
N THR A 85 -61.62 -50.91 -15.11
CA THR A 85 -62.66 -49.88 -14.93
C THR A 85 -63.10 -49.69 -13.48
N GLY A 86 -62.75 -50.59 -12.56
CA GLY A 86 -63.11 -50.49 -11.15
C GLY A 86 -62.15 -51.25 -10.23
N ALA A 87 -61.88 -50.70 -9.04
CA ALA A 87 -60.90 -51.26 -8.09
C ALA A 87 -61.21 -52.71 -7.66
N SER A 88 -62.49 -53.11 -7.68
CA SER A 88 -62.92 -54.48 -7.37
C SER A 88 -62.55 -55.53 -8.42
N ALA A 89 -61.94 -55.15 -9.55
CA ALA A 89 -61.35 -56.08 -10.53
C ALA A 89 -60.06 -56.76 -10.05
N PHE A 90 -59.33 -56.17 -9.08
CA PHE A 90 -57.92 -56.47 -8.82
C PHE A 90 -57.68 -57.08 -7.44
N THR A 91 -56.73 -58.02 -7.37
CA THR A 91 -56.28 -58.64 -6.12
C THR A 91 -55.52 -57.70 -5.19
N GLY A 92 -55.10 -56.54 -5.71
CA GLY A 92 -54.27 -55.53 -5.04
C GLY A 92 -52.75 -55.81 -5.08
N ILE A 93 -52.33 -56.97 -5.58
CA ILE A 93 -50.94 -57.46 -5.53
C ILE A 93 -50.51 -58.03 -6.89
N GLY A 94 -49.20 -58.21 -7.11
CA GLY A 94 -48.60 -58.54 -8.42
C GLY A 94 -48.88 -59.93 -9.00
N VAL A 95 -49.87 -60.66 -8.48
CA VAL A 95 -50.25 -62.02 -8.88
C VAL A 95 -51.74 -62.10 -9.21
N HIS A 96 -52.10 -62.96 -10.15
CA HIS A 96 -53.49 -63.25 -10.47
C HIS A 96 -54.04 -64.32 -9.53
N PHE A 97 -55.20 -64.07 -8.93
CA PHE A 97 -55.98 -65.09 -8.23
C PHE A 97 -57.06 -65.62 -9.17
N SER A 98 -57.09 -66.95 -9.36
CA SER A 98 -58.10 -67.64 -10.18
C SER A 98 -58.88 -68.58 -9.27
N ALA A 99 -60.12 -68.20 -8.98
CA ALA A 99 -61.03 -68.88 -8.05
C ALA A 99 -62.49 -68.61 -8.47
N PRO A 100 -63.50 -69.33 -7.94
CA PRO A 100 -64.91 -69.08 -8.24
C PRO A 100 -65.45 -67.81 -7.54
N PHE A 101 -64.99 -66.65 -8.00
CA PHE A 101 -65.40 -65.32 -7.55
C PHE A 101 -66.79 -64.94 -8.07
N ILE A 102 -67.50 -64.10 -7.31
CA ILE A 102 -68.81 -63.55 -7.68
C ILE A 102 -68.64 -62.07 -8.04
N SER A 103 -69.13 -61.67 -9.23
CA SER A 103 -68.97 -60.34 -9.82
C SER A 103 -70.21 -59.45 -9.71
N ASP A 104 -70.00 -58.14 -9.85
CA ASP A 104 -71.06 -57.14 -9.98
C ASP A 104 -71.89 -57.26 -11.27
N THR A 105 -72.88 -56.36 -11.41
CA THR A 105 -73.85 -56.35 -12.52
C THR A 105 -73.29 -55.81 -13.83
N GLU A 106 -72.35 -54.87 -13.77
CA GLU A 106 -71.74 -54.24 -14.96
C GLU A 106 -70.51 -55.01 -15.48
N ARG A 107 -69.98 -55.95 -14.67
CA ARG A 107 -68.76 -56.76 -14.90
C ARG A 107 -67.46 -55.97 -14.74
N HIS A 108 -67.49 -54.96 -13.88
CA HIS A 108 -66.37 -54.09 -13.55
C HIS A 108 -65.56 -54.60 -12.34
N GLY A 109 -66.09 -55.55 -11.56
CA GLY A 109 -65.30 -56.30 -10.56
C GLY A 109 -66.10 -57.23 -9.65
N LEU A 110 -65.57 -57.52 -8.45
CA LEU A 110 -66.22 -58.34 -7.42
C LEU A 110 -67.52 -57.72 -6.89
N ALA A 111 -68.52 -58.57 -6.60
CA ALA A 111 -69.77 -58.17 -6.00
C ALA A 111 -69.64 -57.82 -4.50
N GLU A 112 -70.11 -56.63 -4.13
CA GLU A 112 -70.27 -56.18 -2.75
C GLU A 112 -71.20 -57.10 -1.93
N GLY A 113 -72.28 -57.60 -2.55
CA GLY A 113 -73.17 -58.60 -1.92
C GLY A 113 -72.53 -59.97 -1.61
N ALA A 114 -71.27 -60.21 -1.99
CA ALA A 114 -70.57 -61.48 -1.85
C ALA A 114 -69.30 -61.43 -0.98
N ILE A 115 -69.05 -60.34 -0.25
CA ILE A 115 -67.82 -60.07 0.54
C ILE A 115 -67.32 -61.28 1.31
N ARG A 116 -68.17 -61.99 2.07
CA ARG A 116 -67.74 -63.12 2.92
C ARG A 116 -67.21 -64.32 2.12
N TRP A 117 -67.83 -64.64 0.98
CA TRP A 117 -67.37 -65.74 0.11
C TRP A 117 -66.10 -65.36 -0.64
N ASN A 118 -66.10 -64.19 -1.29
CA ASN A 118 -64.94 -63.69 -2.02
C ASN A 118 -63.72 -63.54 -1.08
N GLY A 119 -63.90 -62.99 0.12
CA GLY A 119 -62.86 -62.84 1.15
C GLY A 119 -62.28 -64.17 1.64
N ASP A 120 -63.11 -65.20 1.82
CA ASP A 120 -62.66 -66.56 2.17
C ASP A 120 -61.75 -67.17 1.08
N LEU A 121 -62.06 -66.91 -0.20
CA LEU A 121 -61.21 -67.33 -1.33
C LEU A 121 -59.89 -66.54 -1.38
N ILE A 122 -59.96 -65.22 -1.15
CA ILE A 122 -58.80 -64.32 -1.13
C ILE A 122 -57.78 -64.77 -0.07
N ALA A 123 -58.20 -64.94 1.19
CA ALA A 123 -57.33 -65.37 2.28
C ALA A 123 -56.72 -66.76 2.05
N ALA A 124 -57.45 -67.66 1.37
CA ALA A 124 -56.91 -68.97 1.01
C ALA A 124 -55.90 -68.91 -0.15
N CYS A 125 -56.06 -67.97 -1.08
CA CYS A 125 -55.06 -67.63 -2.09
C CYS A 125 -53.80 -66.98 -1.47
N ASP A 126 -53.92 -66.17 -0.42
CA ASP A 126 -52.77 -65.62 0.31
C ASP A 126 -51.95 -66.72 0.98
N GLY A 127 -52.62 -67.64 1.70
CA GLY A 127 -51.97 -68.81 2.29
C GLY A 127 -51.34 -69.76 1.26
N LEU A 128 -51.79 -69.73 0.01
CA LEU A 128 -51.19 -70.44 -1.13
C LEU A 128 -49.98 -69.69 -1.70
N LEU A 129 -50.08 -68.36 -1.85
CA LEU A 129 -49.02 -67.47 -2.29
C LEU A 129 -47.79 -67.57 -1.37
N ILE A 130 -47.93 -67.44 -0.05
CA ILE A 130 -46.81 -67.55 0.90
C ILE A 130 -46.12 -68.93 0.78
N ARG A 131 -46.89 -70.02 0.61
CA ARG A 131 -46.34 -71.36 0.40
C ARG A 131 -45.57 -71.48 -0.92
N ALA A 132 -46.00 -70.78 -1.97
CA ALA A 132 -45.29 -70.72 -3.24
C ALA A 132 -44.02 -69.86 -3.16
N MET A 133 -44.10 -68.68 -2.51
CA MET A 133 -42.95 -67.80 -2.23
C MET A 133 -41.83 -68.54 -1.51
N ARG A 134 -42.15 -69.36 -0.51
CA ARG A 134 -41.19 -70.21 0.22
C ARG A 134 -40.41 -71.18 -0.68
N GLN A 135 -40.94 -71.58 -1.84
CA GLN A 135 -40.24 -72.43 -2.81
C GLN A 135 -39.42 -71.67 -3.85
N ILE A 136 -39.77 -70.42 -4.14
CA ILE A 136 -39.07 -69.59 -5.15
C ILE A 136 -38.01 -68.67 -4.55
N LEU A 137 -38.15 -68.22 -3.29
CA LEU A 137 -37.19 -67.36 -2.60
C LEU A 137 -35.73 -67.86 -2.68
N PRO A 138 -35.42 -69.16 -2.43
CA PRO A 138 -34.05 -69.66 -2.54
C PRO A 138 -33.48 -69.70 -3.97
N LYS A 139 -34.34 -69.54 -5.00
CA LYS A 139 -33.99 -69.62 -6.43
C LYS A 139 -33.96 -68.25 -7.12
N VAL A 140 -34.79 -67.33 -6.63
CA VAL A 140 -35.02 -66.00 -7.22
C VAL A 140 -34.35 -64.90 -6.39
N GLY A 141 -34.10 -65.15 -5.10
CA GLY A 141 -33.68 -64.12 -4.16
C GLY A 141 -34.80 -63.12 -3.88
N PRO A 142 -34.48 -61.85 -3.56
CA PRO A 142 -35.48 -60.89 -3.11
C PRO A 142 -36.54 -60.51 -4.15
N ARG A 143 -36.28 -60.70 -5.45
CA ARG A 143 -37.27 -60.46 -6.51
C ARG A 143 -38.50 -61.39 -6.48
N ALA A 144 -38.50 -62.39 -5.60
CA ALA A 144 -39.72 -63.14 -5.29
C ALA A 144 -40.77 -62.29 -4.55
N PHE A 145 -40.34 -61.19 -3.91
CA PHE A 145 -41.23 -60.26 -3.21
C PHE A 145 -41.86 -59.23 -4.15
N ASP A 146 -41.27 -58.95 -5.32
CA ASP A 146 -41.87 -58.09 -6.37
C ASP A 146 -43.31 -58.53 -6.71
N LEU A 147 -43.60 -59.84 -6.61
CA LEU A 147 -44.93 -60.43 -6.78
C LEU A 147 -46.01 -59.95 -5.77
N LEU A 148 -45.63 -59.33 -4.65
CA LEU A 148 -46.59 -58.75 -3.70
C LEU A 148 -47.13 -57.40 -4.18
N LEU A 149 -46.62 -56.83 -5.27
CA LEU A 149 -46.98 -55.49 -5.73
C LEU A 149 -47.59 -55.53 -7.12
N ASP A 150 -48.80 -54.99 -7.24
CA ASP A 150 -49.39 -54.70 -8.54
C ASP A 150 -48.63 -53.53 -9.19
N PRO A 151 -48.12 -53.67 -10.44
CA PRO A 151 -47.33 -52.64 -11.09
C PRO A 151 -48.15 -51.43 -11.55
N ASP A 152 -49.46 -51.58 -11.73
CA ASP A 152 -50.34 -50.57 -12.33
C ASP A 152 -51.33 -49.99 -11.30
N HIS A 153 -51.86 -50.79 -10.38
CA HIS A 153 -52.73 -50.38 -9.26
C HIS A 153 -52.30 -50.99 -7.91
N PRO A 154 -51.21 -50.49 -7.28
CA PRO A 154 -50.68 -51.04 -6.03
C PRO A 154 -51.60 -50.76 -4.83
N ASP A 155 -52.21 -51.83 -4.27
CA ASP A 155 -52.93 -51.76 -2.99
C ASP A 155 -51.97 -52.03 -1.83
N LEU A 156 -51.63 -50.98 -1.09
CA LEU A 156 -50.68 -51.05 0.01
C LEU A 156 -51.26 -51.69 1.29
N GLU A 157 -52.58 -51.63 1.52
CA GLU A 157 -53.20 -52.31 2.67
C GLU A 157 -53.17 -53.82 2.45
N ARG A 158 -53.53 -54.24 1.24
CA ARG A 158 -53.47 -55.63 0.79
C ARG A 158 -52.04 -56.16 0.76
N THR A 159 -51.10 -55.39 0.22
CA THR A 159 -49.67 -55.71 0.25
C THR A 159 -49.20 -55.91 1.71
N SER A 160 -49.61 -55.02 2.62
CA SER A 160 -49.28 -55.11 4.05
C SER A 160 -49.81 -56.39 4.70
N HIS A 161 -51.06 -56.77 4.40
CA HIS A 161 -51.66 -58.02 4.92
C HIS A 161 -50.85 -59.25 4.50
N VAL A 162 -50.53 -59.38 3.22
CA VAL A 162 -49.76 -60.53 2.70
C VAL A 162 -48.30 -60.50 3.18
N LEU A 163 -47.71 -59.32 3.31
CA LEU A 163 -46.37 -59.13 3.84
C LEU A 163 -46.27 -59.53 5.33
N ALA A 164 -47.28 -59.21 6.14
CA ALA A 164 -47.36 -59.65 7.53
C ALA A 164 -47.45 -61.19 7.64
N LEU A 165 -48.24 -61.84 6.79
CA LEU A 165 -48.27 -63.31 6.68
C LEU A 165 -46.90 -63.87 6.26
N ALA A 166 -46.21 -63.22 5.32
CA ALA A 166 -44.86 -63.63 4.90
C ALA A 166 -43.82 -63.52 6.03
N LEU A 167 -43.90 -62.45 6.85
CA LEU A 167 -43.07 -62.24 8.04
C LEU A 167 -43.35 -63.29 9.13
N GLN A 168 -44.61 -63.54 9.45
CA GLN A 168 -45.03 -64.53 10.45
C GLN A 168 -44.58 -65.95 10.06
N GLU A 169 -44.75 -66.32 8.78
CA GLU A 169 -44.22 -67.58 8.21
C GLU A 169 -42.71 -67.49 7.88
N ARG A 170 -42.00 -66.42 8.27
CA ARG A 170 -40.56 -66.19 8.07
C ARG A 170 -40.06 -66.46 6.65
N THR A 171 -40.93 -66.22 5.70
CA THR A 171 -40.78 -66.49 4.27
C THR A 171 -40.32 -65.20 3.61
N VAL A 172 -39.14 -64.74 4.01
CA VAL A 172 -38.56 -63.42 3.68
C VAL A 172 -37.15 -63.57 3.09
N PRO A 173 -36.74 -62.69 2.16
CA PRO A 173 -35.41 -62.74 1.56
C PRO A 173 -34.37 -62.07 2.48
N LYS A 174 -33.37 -62.84 2.92
CA LYS A 174 -32.34 -62.38 3.87
C LYS A 174 -31.03 -62.05 3.16
N SER A 175 -30.26 -61.11 3.71
CA SER A 175 -28.93 -60.75 3.19
C SER A 175 -27.93 -61.90 3.38
N GLY A 176 -27.01 -62.05 2.43
CA GLY A 176 -26.20 -63.25 2.27
C GLY A 176 -24.89 -63.26 3.04
N SER A 177 -24.92 -63.59 4.34
CA SER A 177 -23.75 -64.16 5.04
C SER A 177 -24.18 -65.06 6.21
N SER A 178 -23.52 -66.20 6.36
CA SER A 178 -23.83 -67.18 7.41
C SER A 178 -22.94 -66.97 8.64
N VAL A 179 -23.38 -66.11 9.56
CA VAL A 179 -22.82 -66.02 10.93
C VAL A 179 -23.54 -67.03 11.84
N ARG A 180 -22.87 -67.49 12.90
CA ARG A 180 -23.41 -68.53 13.80
C ARG A 180 -24.70 -68.05 14.47
N LYS A 181 -25.79 -68.75 14.21
CA LYS A 181 -27.12 -68.45 14.76
C LYS A 181 -27.10 -68.39 16.29
N ARG A 182 -27.38 -67.21 16.84
CA ARG A 182 -28.12 -67.11 18.11
C ARG A 182 -29.60 -67.41 17.84
N GLU A 183 -30.46 -67.23 18.84
CA GLU A 183 -31.78 -67.86 18.89
C GLU A 183 -32.68 -67.59 17.66
N PRO A 184 -33.53 -68.55 17.26
CA PRO A 184 -34.58 -68.33 16.27
C PRO A 184 -35.72 -67.43 16.81
N ALA A 185 -35.43 -66.49 17.69
CA ALA A 185 -36.37 -65.51 18.24
C ALA A 185 -36.09 -64.07 17.78
N ALA A 186 -34.88 -63.77 17.26
CA ALA A 186 -34.53 -62.41 16.85
C ALA A 186 -35.38 -61.92 15.65
N PRO A 187 -35.84 -60.65 15.67
CA PRO A 187 -36.58 -60.04 14.56
C PRO A 187 -35.67 -59.76 13.35
N LEU A 188 -36.26 -59.76 12.16
CA LEU A 188 -35.57 -59.40 10.92
C LEU A 188 -35.24 -57.90 10.89
N VAL A 189 -33.97 -57.55 10.70
CA VAL A 189 -33.53 -56.16 10.64
C VAL A 189 -33.77 -55.55 9.26
N VAL A 190 -34.30 -54.33 9.26
CA VAL A 190 -34.63 -53.53 8.07
C VAL A 190 -33.77 -52.26 8.12
N PRO A 191 -32.55 -52.27 7.55
CA PRO A 191 -31.65 -51.12 7.60
C PRO A 191 -32.05 -50.08 6.54
N ILE A 192 -32.74 -49.03 6.99
CA ILE A 192 -33.34 -47.98 6.16
C ILE A 192 -33.07 -46.61 6.78
N ILE A 193 -32.99 -45.59 5.94
CA ILE A 193 -32.83 -44.20 6.40
C ILE A 193 -34.20 -43.55 6.49
N SER A 194 -34.49 -42.82 7.56
CA SER A 194 -35.82 -42.24 7.80
C SER A 194 -36.26 -41.18 6.77
N SER A 195 -35.32 -40.69 5.93
CA SER A 195 -35.62 -39.83 4.78
C SER A 195 -35.89 -40.58 3.47
N ASP A 196 -35.53 -41.86 3.40
CA ASP A 196 -35.80 -42.76 2.27
C ASP A 196 -36.19 -44.16 2.81
N PRO A 197 -37.36 -44.28 3.47
CA PRO A 197 -37.77 -45.53 4.12
C PRO A 197 -38.10 -46.64 3.12
N ARG A 198 -37.99 -46.38 1.81
CA ARG A 198 -38.23 -47.34 0.72
C ARG A 198 -36.92 -47.92 0.16
N VAL A 199 -35.74 -47.59 0.69
CA VAL A 199 -34.46 -48.13 0.21
C VAL A 199 -33.63 -48.73 1.35
N ILE A 200 -33.21 -49.99 1.17
CA ILE A 200 -32.25 -50.66 2.06
C ILE A 200 -30.88 -49.99 1.89
N ASP A 201 -30.44 -49.24 2.89
CA ASP A 201 -29.18 -48.49 2.80
C ASP A 201 -27.97 -49.40 3.02
N LYS A 202 -27.01 -49.29 2.11
CA LYS A 202 -25.83 -50.15 2.06
C LYS A 202 -24.84 -49.92 3.20
N ASP A 203 -24.84 -48.75 3.85
CA ASP A 203 -23.91 -48.46 4.94
C ASP A 203 -24.55 -48.72 6.31
N LEU A 204 -25.86 -48.48 6.47
CA LEU A 204 -26.62 -49.07 7.59
C LEU A 204 -26.47 -50.59 7.59
N ALA A 205 -26.69 -51.26 6.46
CA ALA A 205 -26.55 -52.72 6.31
C ALA A 205 -25.13 -53.28 6.53
N ARG A 206 -24.11 -52.40 6.66
CA ARG A 206 -22.73 -52.74 7.03
C ARG A 206 -22.42 -52.55 8.52
N ILE A 207 -23.26 -51.81 9.26
CA ILE A 207 -23.10 -51.52 10.69
C ILE A 207 -24.22 -52.09 11.57
N VAL A 208 -25.24 -52.72 10.97
CA VAL A 208 -26.15 -53.66 11.65
C VAL A 208 -25.31 -54.67 12.45
N PRO A 209 -25.57 -54.87 13.76
CA PRO A 209 -24.80 -55.81 14.57
C PRO A 209 -24.88 -57.26 14.02
N PRO A 210 -23.76 -58.00 14.00
CA PRO A 210 -23.63 -59.26 13.24
C PRO A 210 -24.46 -60.44 13.77
N ASP A 211 -25.08 -60.30 14.94
CA ASP A 211 -25.96 -61.31 15.54
C ASP A 211 -27.38 -61.31 14.94
N PHE A 212 -27.74 -60.31 14.13
CA PHE A 212 -29.09 -60.15 13.57
C PHE A 212 -29.16 -60.56 12.09
N GLU A 213 -30.23 -61.28 11.72
CA GLU A 213 -30.57 -61.50 10.31
C GLU A 213 -31.20 -60.22 9.73
N GLN A 214 -30.66 -59.70 8.62
CA GLN A 214 -31.21 -58.51 7.92
C GLN A 214 -31.88 -58.86 6.59
N ILE A 215 -32.88 -58.07 6.18
CA ILE A 215 -33.54 -58.15 4.88
C ILE A 215 -32.52 -57.96 3.73
N ALA A 216 -32.72 -58.63 2.59
CA ALA A 216 -31.85 -58.50 1.43
C ALA A 216 -32.05 -57.16 0.71
N ALA A 217 -30.95 -56.47 0.38
CA ALA A 217 -30.95 -55.14 -0.25
C ALA A 217 -31.47 -55.06 -1.71
N GLY A 218 -32.17 -56.08 -2.19
CA GLY A 218 -32.77 -56.15 -3.53
C GLY A 218 -34.28 -56.36 -3.52
N VAL A 219 -34.95 -56.07 -2.41
CA VAL A 219 -36.41 -56.11 -2.26
C VAL A 219 -37.02 -54.83 -2.86
N HIS A 220 -38.24 -54.94 -3.42
CA HIS A 220 -38.90 -53.81 -4.06
C HIS A 220 -39.16 -52.63 -3.08
N PRO A 221 -38.94 -51.37 -3.50
CA PRO A 221 -39.00 -50.21 -2.60
C PRO A 221 -40.28 -50.06 -1.76
N ASP A 222 -41.46 -50.34 -2.31
CA ASP A 222 -42.73 -50.25 -1.58
C ASP A 222 -42.81 -51.24 -0.41
N ILE A 223 -42.32 -52.46 -0.60
CA ILE A 223 -42.27 -53.47 0.46
C ILE A 223 -41.23 -53.07 1.52
N VAL A 224 -40.12 -52.46 1.12
CA VAL A 224 -39.18 -51.86 2.08
C VAL A 224 -39.87 -50.75 2.87
N GLY A 225 -40.69 -49.91 2.23
CA GLY A 225 -41.52 -48.89 2.89
C GLY A 225 -42.53 -49.46 3.89
N LEU A 226 -43.16 -50.59 3.57
CA LEU A 226 -44.08 -51.28 4.49
C LEU A 226 -43.33 -51.95 5.64
N LEU A 227 -42.18 -52.59 5.39
CA LEU A 227 -41.27 -53.12 6.42
C LEU A 227 -40.65 -52.03 7.31
N ALA A 228 -40.51 -50.81 6.78
CA ALA A 228 -40.10 -49.63 7.54
C ALA A 228 -41.27 -48.98 8.32
N SER A 229 -42.51 -49.29 7.95
CA SER A 229 -43.68 -48.77 8.64
C SER A 229 -43.83 -49.44 10.01
N ARG A 230 -43.74 -48.64 11.07
CA ARG A 230 -43.91 -49.11 12.47
C ARG A 230 -45.37 -49.55 12.78
N SER A 231 -46.24 -49.51 11.77
CA SER A 231 -47.64 -49.94 11.74
C SER A 231 -47.86 -51.35 11.17
N LEU A 232 -46.86 -51.96 10.51
CA LEU A 232 -47.00 -53.31 9.96
C LEU A 232 -47.11 -54.35 11.09
N GLN A 233 -48.09 -55.25 10.97
CA GLN A 233 -48.37 -56.25 12.01
C GLN A 233 -47.13 -57.10 12.30
N GLY A 234 -46.78 -57.21 13.59
CA GLY A 234 -45.59 -57.92 14.05
C GLY A 234 -44.30 -57.09 14.04
N TYR A 235 -44.35 -55.76 13.87
CA TYR A 235 -43.22 -54.88 14.17
C TYR A 235 -42.76 -55.07 15.62
N GLY A 236 -41.45 -55.09 15.87
CA GLY A 236 -40.85 -55.41 17.18
C GLY A 236 -40.54 -56.91 17.34
N GLU A 237 -41.48 -57.79 16.97
CA GLU A 237 -41.37 -59.24 17.18
C GLU A 237 -40.82 -60.01 15.96
N THR A 238 -41.30 -59.65 14.76
CA THR A 238 -40.96 -60.34 13.50
C THR A 238 -39.93 -59.57 12.68
N HIS A 239 -39.96 -58.24 12.76
CA HIS A 239 -39.06 -57.32 12.10
C HIS A 239 -38.87 -56.04 12.91
N ILE A 240 -37.72 -55.40 12.75
CA ILE A 240 -37.41 -54.09 13.34
C ILE A 240 -36.62 -53.24 12.35
N VAL A 241 -36.84 -51.93 12.39
CA VAL A 241 -36.00 -50.96 11.69
C VAL A 241 -34.67 -50.80 12.43
N PHE A 242 -33.59 -50.63 11.68
CA PHE A 242 -32.30 -50.12 12.13
C PHE A 242 -32.00 -48.84 11.34
N ASP A 243 -32.15 -47.69 11.97
CA ASP A 243 -32.15 -46.37 11.30
C ASP A 243 -30.96 -45.48 11.72
N GLU A 244 -30.95 -44.21 11.28
CA GLU A 244 -29.91 -43.26 11.65
C GLU A 244 -29.88 -42.93 13.16
N GLU A 245 -30.99 -43.13 13.89
CA GLU A 245 -31.02 -42.99 15.34
C GLU A 245 -30.35 -44.21 15.99
N ASP A 246 -30.64 -45.42 15.51
CA ASP A 246 -29.97 -46.62 16.01
C ASP A 246 -28.45 -46.60 15.83
N ALA A 247 -27.98 -46.10 14.68
CA ALA A 247 -26.56 -45.87 14.42
C ALA A 247 -25.96 -44.77 15.34
N LEU A 248 -26.71 -43.69 15.60
CA LEU A 248 -26.30 -42.63 16.52
C LEU A 248 -26.17 -43.13 17.97
N LEU A 249 -27.09 -43.99 18.43
CA LEU A 249 -27.05 -44.60 19.76
C LEU A 249 -25.82 -45.51 19.93
N ARG A 250 -25.38 -46.22 18.88
CA ARG A 250 -24.20 -47.10 18.94
C ARG A 250 -22.85 -46.37 19.06
N LEU A 251 -22.80 -45.05 18.86
CA LEU A 251 -21.63 -44.18 19.08
C LEU A 251 -21.55 -43.55 20.49
N GLN A 252 -22.35 -44.02 21.46
CA GLN A 252 -22.27 -43.56 22.85
C GLN A 252 -21.27 -44.35 23.69
N THR A 253 -20.70 -43.73 24.74
CA THR A 253 -19.84 -44.39 25.74
C THR A 253 -20.57 -45.37 26.68
N LYS A 254 -21.89 -45.51 26.53
CA LYS A 254 -22.72 -46.50 27.23
C LYS A 254 -23.01 -47.70 26.31
N MET A 255 -22.72 -48.92 26.77
CA MET A 255 -22.97 -50.17 26.01
C MET A 255 -24.46 -50.43 25.76
N ASP A 256 -25.29 -49.99 26.70
CA ASP A 256 -26.75 -50.14 26.77
C ASP A 256 -27.52 -48.99 26.09
N ALA A 257 -26.80 -48.01 25.50
CA ALA A 257 -27.40 -46.83 24.87
C ALA A 257 -28.41 -47.13 23.76
N ASN A 258 -28.31 -48.30 23.11
CA ASN A 258 -29.33 -48.80 22.21
C ASN A 258 -29.97 -50.09 22.78
N PRO A 259 -31.19 -50.04 23.35
CA PRO A 259 -31.86 -51.22 23.90
C PRO A 259 -32.39 -52.18 22.82
N ARG A 260 -32.55 -51.72 21.57
CA ARG A 260 -32.93 -52.57 20.43
C ARG A 260 -31.72 -53.31 19.84
N PHE A 261 -30.54 -52.68 19.88
CA PHE A 261 -29.30 -53.15 19.29
C PHE A 261 -28.10 -53.01 20.25
N PRO A 262 -28.10 -53.72 21.39
CA PRO A 262 -27.05 -53.61 22.41
C PRO A 262 -25.68 -54.10 21.92
N TRP A 263 -24.65 -53.83 22.72
CA TRP A 263 -23.31 -54.41 22.54
C TRP A 263 -23.16 -55.75 23.26
N THR A 264 -22.41 -56.68 22.67
CA THR A 264 -22.15 -58.03 23.20
C THR A 264 -21.36 -58.01 24.50
N ASP A 265 -20.35 -57.14 24.56
CA ASP A 265 -19.36 -57.05 25.62
C ASP A 265 -18.64 -55.69 25.54
N LYS A 266 -17.94 -55.34 26.62
CA LYS A 266 -17.27 -54.05 26.75
C LYS A 266 -16.06 -53.90 25.82
N SER A 267 -15.34 -54.98 25.53
CA SER A 267 -14.12 -54.94 24.71
C SER A 267 -14.44 -54.68 23.24
N ALA A 268 -15.49 -55.32 22.71
CA ALA A 268 -16.01 -55.04 21.38
C ALA A 268 -16.49 -53.58 21.23
N HIS A 269 -17.15 -53.05 22.25
CA HIS A 269 -17.63 -51.66 22.28
C HIS A 269 -16.49 -50.64 22.31
N GLU A 270 -15.54 -50.75 23.26
CA GLU A 270 -14.39 -49.84 23.34
C GLU A 270 -13.50 -49.94 22.09
N LYS A 271 -13.25 -51.15 21.57
CA LYS A 271 -12.47 -51.35 20.34
C LYS A 271 -13.12 -50.72 19.11
N ALA A 272 -14.45 -50.75 19.01
CA ALA A 272 -15.18 -50.12 17.92
C ALA A 272 -15.18 -48.59 18.03
N LEU A 273 -15.39 -48.03 19.22
CA LEU A 273 -15.31 -46.57 19.44
C LEU A 273 -13.89 -46.01 19.28
N ALA A 274 -12.85 -46.84 19.40
CA ALA A 274 -11.46 -46.47 19.15
C ALA A 274 -11.07 -46.50 17.66
N ASP A 275 -11.84 -47.17 16.78
CA ASP A 275 -11.57 -47.24 15.34
C ASP A 275 -12.21 -46.05 14.59
N PRO A 276 -11.41 -45.17 13.93
CA PRO A 276 -11.95 -44.11 13.11
C PRO A 276 -12.77 -44.62 11.91
N SER A 277 -12.50 -45.83 11.42
CA SER A 277 -13.22 -46.44 10.28
C SER A 277 -14.67 -46.78 10.66
N PHE A 278 -14.86 -47.47 11.79
CA PHE A 278 -16.15 -47.73 12.41
C PHE A 278 -16.92 -46.43 12.65
N ALA A 279 -16.28 -45.46 13.33
CA ALA A 279 -16.88 -44.18 13.64
C ALA A 279 -17.32 -43.42 12.37
N LYS A 280 -16.49 -43.43 11.32
CA LYS A 280 -16.77 -42.76 10.06
C LYS A 280 -18.03 -43.28 9.38
N ILE A 281 -18.19 -44.61 9.27
CA ILE A 281 -19.35 -45.19 8.58
C ILE A 281 -20.66 -44.84 9.32
N HIS A 282 -20.63 -44.81 10.65
CA HIS A 282 -21.77 -44.34 11.46
C HIS A 282 -22.05 -42.84 11.20
N LEU A 283 -21.04 -41.98 11.20
CA LEU A 283 -21.22 -40.56 10.88
C LEU A 283 -21.75 -40.34 9.44
N ASP A 284 -21.24 -41.08 8.45
CA ASP A 284 -21.71 -41.03 7.05
C ASP A 284 -23.19 -41.39 6.96
N VAL A 285 -23.62 -42.47 7.64
CA VAL A 285 -25.04 -42.87 7.78
C VAL A 285 -25.90 -41.76 8.39
N ILE A 286 -25.50 -41.22 9.55
CA ILE A 286 -26.28 -40.18 10.26
C ILE A 286 -26.34 -38.87 9.42
N TRP A 287 -25.35 -38.65 8.55
CA TRP A 287 -25.30 -37.49 7.67
C TRP A 287 -26.21 -37.59 6.43
N LYS A 288 -26.39 -38.78 5.84
CA LYS A 288 -27.26 -38.98 4.65
C LYS A 288 -28.64 -38.31 4.72
N PRO A 289 -29.47 -38.50 5.77
CA PRO A 289 -30.79 -37.87 5.85
C PRO A 289 -30.73 -36.34 5.96
N VAL A 290 -29.72 -35.80 6.66
CA VAL A 290 -29.50 -34.35 6.79
C VAL A 290 -29.01 -33.77 5.45
N ALA A 291 -28.20 -34.51 4.69
CA ALA A 291 -27.75 -34.16 3.35
C ALA A 291 -28.92 -34.13 2.34
N ALA A 292 -29.76 -35.16 2.35
CA ALA A 292 -30.94 -35.26 1.49
C ALA A 292 -31.93 -34.11 1.75
N LYS A 293 -32.30 -33.90 3.02
CA LYS A 293 -33.16 -32.78 3.43
C LYS A 293 -32.55 -31.42 3.07
N ARG A 294 -31.22 -31.23 3.22
CA ARG A 294 -30.52 -29.99 2.78
C ARG A 294 -30.63 -29.78 1.26
N LYS A 295 -30.49 -30.83 0.45
CA LYS A 295 -30.58 -30.74 -1.02
C LYS A 295 -31.99 -30.36 -1.47
N ALA A 296 -33.02 -30.89 -0.81
CA ALA A 296 -34.42 -30.59 -1.12
C ALA A 296 -34.87 -29.19 -0.64
N ALA A 297 -34.62 -28.84 0.62
CA ALA A 297 -35.24 -27.68 1.26
C ALA A 297 -34.58 -26.32 0.94
N LYS A 298 -33.38 -26.29 0.34
CA LYS A 298 -32.51 -25.11 0.19
C LYS A 298 -32.20 -24.33 1.50
N ALA A 299 -32.62 -24.84 2.66
CA ALA A 299 -32.59 -24.16 3.95
C ALA A 299 -31.63 -24.82 4.98
N LYS A 300 -31.48 -24.17 6.15
CA LYS A 300 -30.73 -24.71 7.29
C LYS A 300 -31.52 -25.83 8.00
N VAL A 301 -31.47 -27.03 7.44
CA VAL A 301 -31.94 -28.24 8.14
C VAL A 301 -31.04 -28.53 9.33
N SER A 302 -31.65 -28.75 10.51
CA SER A 302 -30.95 -29.19 11.72
C SER A 302 -30.43 -30.62 11.58
N ALA A 303 -29.25 -30.88 12.15
CA ALA A 303 -28.82 -32.25 12.43
C ALA A 303 -29.65 -32.84 13.59
N PRO A 304 -29.70 -34.17 13.76
CA PRO A 304 -30.32 -34.78 14.95
C PRO A 304 -29.68 -34.25 16.24
N LEU A 305 -30.40 -34.33 17.36
CA LEU A 305 -29.84 -33.95 18.66
C LEU A 305 -28.66 -34.86 19.01
N LEU A 306 -27.54 -34.27 19.42
CA LEU A 306 -26.34 -35.02 19.77
C LEU A 306 -26.46 -35.58 21.21
N PRO A 307 -26.32 -36.90 21.43
CA PRO A 307 -26.32 -37.46 22.77
C PRO A 307 -25.20 -36.92 23.65
N GLU A 308 -25.46 -36.81 24.96
CA GLU A 308 -24.47 -36.38 25.96
C GLU A 308 -23.23 -37.27 25.98
N ALA A 309 -23.47 -38.58 25.91
CA ALA A 309 -22.45 -39.64 25.95
C ALA A 309 -21.80 -39.92 24.58
N PHE A 310 -22.05 -39.11 23.55
CA PHE A 310 -21.53 -39.35 22.20
C PHE A 310 -20.00 -39.19 22.13
N ALA A 311 -19.30 -40.20 21.62
CA ALA A 311 -17.84 -40.24 21.57
C ALA A 311 -17.30 -40.57 20.17
N LEU A 312 -16.08 -40.09 19.92
CA LEU A 312 -15.28 -40.42 18.74
C LEU A 312 -13.83 -40.68 19.18
N PRO A 313 -13.03 -41.39 18.36
CA PRO A 313 -11.60 -41.49 18.60
C PRO A 313 -10.94 -40.12 18.41
N SER A 314 -10.01 -39.82 19.30
CA SER A 314 -9.12 -38.66 19.20
C SER A 314 -7.93 -38.92 18.28
N ALA A 315 -7.24 -37.87 17.86
CA ALA A 315 -5.98 -37.94 17.10
C ALA A 315 -4.84 -38.67 17.84
N LYS A 316 -5.04 -39.12 19.10
CA LYS A 316 -4.12 -39.97 19.87
C LYS A 316 -4.72 -41.36 20.18
N GLY A 317 -5.69 -41.81 19.38
CA GLY A 317 -6.32 -43.14 19.47
C GLY A 317 -7.21 -43.37 20.70
N ARG A 318 -7.43 -42.36 21.55
CA ARG A 318 -8.26 -42.47 22.75
C ARG A 318 -9.72 -42.12 22.44
N ILE A 319 -10.65 -42.93 22.92
CA ILE A 319 -12.09 -42.60 22.95
C ILE A 319 -12.28 -41.32 23.77
N CYS A 320 -12.99 -40.34 23.24
CA CYS A 320 -13.26 -39.07 23.93
C CYS A 320 -14.70 -38.61 23.64
N LEU A 321 -15.36 -38.01 24.64
CA LEU A 321 -16.68 -37.39 24.47
C LEU A 321 -16.55 -36.21 23.50
N VAL A 322 -17.31 -36.18 22.41
CA VAL A 322 -17.12 -35.16 21.36
C VAL A 322 -17.37 -33.76 21.90
N LYS A 323 -18.20 -33.60 22.95
CA LYS A 323 -18.38 -32.33 23.67
C LYS A 323 -17.08 -31.69 24.19
N SER A 324 -16.03 -32.45 24.51
CA SER A 324 -14.73 -31.94 24.96
C SER A 324 -13.67 -31.84 23.85
N MET A 325 -14.03 -32.11 22.60
CA MET A 325 -13.11 -32.23 21.47
C MET A 325 -13.21 -31.05 20.49
N PHE A 326 -12.08 -30.73 19.87
CA PHE A 326 -11.92 -29.71 18.84
C PHE A 326 -11.80 -30.38 17.46
N LEU A 327 -12.33 -29.71 16.42
CA LEU A 327 -11.98 -30.05 15.03
C LEU A 327 -10.62 -29.45 14.70
N TRP A 328 -9.94 -30.02 13.73
CA TRP A 328 -8.72 -29.47 13.16
C TRP A 328 -8.55 -29.93 11.73
N SER A 329 -7.68 -29.25 11.01
CA SER A 329 -7.12 -29.72 9.75
C SER A 329 -5.68 -29.23 9.69
N ASP A 330 -4.76 -30.16 9.43
CA ASP A 330 -3.36 -29.85 9.11
C ASP A 330 -2.66 -28.93 10.11
N ILE A 331 -2.48 -29.42 11.34
CA ILE A 331 -1.60 -28.81 12.36
C ILE A 331 -0.59 -29.84 12.90
N PRO A 332 0.50 -29.42 13.57
CA PRO A 332 1.38 -30.31 14.31
C PRO A 332 0.72 -30.87 15.58
N THR A 333 0.61 -32.20 15.70
CA THR A 333 0.01 -32.90 16.85
C THR A 333 1.01 -33.33 17.93
N ASP A 334 2.28 -33.50 17.55
CA ASP A 334 3.30 -34.21 18.32
C ASP A 334 4.57 -33.38 18.56
N LEU A 335 4.38 -32.12 18.96
CA LEU A 335 5.48 -31.25 19.39
C LEU A 335 5.69 -31.35 20.92
N PRO A 336 6.91 -31.68 21.39
CA PRO A 336 7.23 -31.68 22.82
C PRO A 336 6.91 -30.33 23.48
N GLY A 337 6.30 -30.37 24.66
CA GLY A 337 5.97 -29.19 25.46
C GLY A 337 4.76 -28.35 25.00
N ILE A 338 4.16 -28.64 23.84
CA ILE A 338 3.04 -27.83 23.30
C ILE A 338 1.68 -28.42 23.69
N LEU A 339 0.89 -27.66 24.46
CA LEU A 339 -0.45 -28.06 24.92
C LEU A 339 -1.52 -27.85 23.84
N VAL A 340 -1.60 -28.85 22.95
CA VAL A 340 -2.69 -29.06 21.99
C VAL A 340 -3.94 -29.60 22.72
N PRO A 341 -5.16 -29.10 22.45
CA PRO A 341 -6.39 -29.60 23.07
C PRO A 341 -6.75 -31.03 22.60
N LEU A 342 -7.81 -31.64 23.16
CA LEU A 342 -8.32 -32.91 22.66
C LEU A 342 -8.86 -32.72 21.23
N LEU A 343 -8.22 -33.38 20.26
CA LEU A 343 -8.57 -33.30 18.85
C LEU A 343 -9.35 -34.54 18.39
N VAL A 344 -10.40 -34.36 17.58
CA VAL A 344 -11.04 -35.44 16.81
C VAL A 344 -10.02 -36.11 15.87
N ASP A 345 -10.12 -37.40 15.59
CA ASP A 345 -9.22 -38.06 14.63
C ASP A 345 -9.23 -37.37 13.24
N GLN A 346 -8.08 -37.33 12.56
CA GLN A 346 -7.92 -36.60 11.29
C GLN A 346 -8.85 -37.12 10.18
N SER A 347 -9.16 -38.42 10.15
CA SER A 347 -10.08 -39.01 9.16
C SER A 347 -11.55 -38.64 9.39
N LEU A 348 -11.87 -38.14 10.59
CA LEU A 348 -13.21 -37.74 11.04
C LEU A 348 -13.39 -36.23 11.11
N ALA A 349 -12.35 -35.45 11.43
CA ALA A 349 -12.47 -34.02 11.72
C ALA A 349 -13.04 -33.18 10.56
N GLY A 350 -12.88 -33.64 9.31
CA GLY A 350 -13.49 -33.03 8.12
C GLY A 350 -14.93 -33.48 7.79
N HIS A 351 -15.58 -34.27 8.65
CA HIS A 351 -16.87 -34.90 8.33
C HIS A 351 -18.04 -33.89 8.29
N PRO A 352 -18.89 -33.86 7.24
CA PRO A 352 -19.90 -32.81 7.05
C PRO A 352 -20.97 -32.63 8.15
N ILE A 353 -21.16 -33.62 9.03
CA ILE A 353 -22.07 -33.50 10.18
C ILE A 353 -21.47 -32.68 11.31
N LEU A 354 -20.14 -32.71 11.48
CA LEU A 354 -19.42 -31.97 12.52
C LEU A 354 -19.40 -30.44 12.28
N GLY A 355 -19.94 -29.96 11.16
CA GLY A 355 -20.17 -28.53 10.87
C GLY A 355 -21.63 -28.08 11.05
N ARG A 356 -22.47 -28.79 11.82
CA ARG A 356 -23.92 -28.51 11.96
C ARG A 356 -24.29 -27.97 13.35
N SER A 357 -25.43 -27.28 13.47
CA SER A 357 -25.96 -26.86 14.78
C SER A 357 -26.08 -28.06 15.73
N GLY A 358 -25.62 -27.91 16.98
CA GLY A 358 -25.51 -28.98 18.00
C GLY A 358 -24.29 -29.89 17.84
N TRP A 359 -23.92 -30.24 16.60
CA TRP A 359 -22.76 -31.08 16.29
C TRP A 359 -21.45 -30.29 16.16
N ASN A 360 -21.54 -28.98 15.89
CA ASN A 360 -20.38 -28.12 15.65
C ASN A 360 -19.43 -28.13 16.83
N ARG A 361 -18.14 -28.13 16.54
CA ARG A 361 -17.08 -28.06 17.56
C ARG A 361 -16.12 -26.94 17.26
N PRO A 362 -15.53 -26.32 18.30
CA PRO A 362 -14.52 -25.30 18.11
C PRO A 362 -13.43 -25.89 17.22
N THR A 363 -13.15 -25.23 16.10
CA THR A 363 -12.07 -25.64 15.21
C THR A 363 -10.80 -25.04 15.78
N PHE A 364 -9.92 -25.88 16.32
CA PHE A 364 -8.58 -25.48 16.72
C PHE A 364 -7.79 -25.19 15.44
N THR A 365 -7.74 -23.92 15.06
CA THR A 365 -7.16 -23.49 13.79
C THR A 365 -5.63 -23.54 13.85
N PHE A 366 -4.99 -23.58 12.68
CA PHE A 366 -3.54 -23.39 12.60
C PHE A 366 -3.09 -22.03 13.15
N GLU A 367 -3.94 -21.00 13.08
CA GLU A 367 -3.69 -19.68 13.68
C GLU A 367 -3.72 -19.72 15.21
N GLU A 368 -4.69 -20.43 15.81
CA GLU A 368 -4.74 -20.62 17.26
C GLU A 368 -3.57 -21.50 17.74
N PHE A 369 -3.21 -22.53 16.97
CA PHE A 369 -2.00 -23.31 17.19
C PHE A 369 -0.74 -22.43 17.16
N LEU A 370 -0.57 -21.56 16.15
CA LEU A 370 0.57 -20.64 16.07
C LEU A 370 0.61 -19.66 17.25
N SER A 371 -0.55 -19.15 17.68
CA SER A 371 -0.70 -18.27 18.85
C SER A 371 -0.32 -18.96 20.16
N ARG A 372 -0.58 -20.28 20.29
CA ARG A 372 -0.09 -21.07 21.43
C ARG A 372 1.40 -21.41 21.29
N PHE A 373 1.86 -21.75 20.09
CA PHE A 373 3.25 -22.12 19.83
C PHE A 373 4.22 -20.95 20.09
N SER A 374 3.88 -19.72 19.72
CA SER A 374 4.71 -18.54 20.03
C SER A 374 4.74 -18.22 21.53
N LYS A 375 3.60 -18.32 22.22
CA LYS A 375 3.49 -18.07 23.67
C LYS A 375 4.17 -19.13 24.54
N ALA A 376 4.33 -20.36 24.05
CA ALA A 376 4.86 -21.48 24.82
C ALA A 376 6.40 -21.51 24.96
N ASN A 377 7.11 -20.51 24.43
CA ASN A 377 8.59 -20.43 24.36
C ASN A 377 9.26 -21.79 23.99
N PRO A 378 9.01 -22.29 22.77
CA PRO A 378 9.28 -23.67 22.39
C PRO A 378 10.77 -24.04 22.47
N SER A 379 11.03 -25.25 22.99
CA SER A 379 12.39 -25.81 23.03
C SER A 379 13.01 -25.92 21.64
N THR A 380 14.34 -26.00 21.55
CA THR A 380 15.08 -26.24 20.31
C THR A 380 14.53 -27.45 19.54
N GLN A 381 14.21 -28.54 20.24
CA GLN A 381 13.61 -29.75 19.65
C GLN A 381 12.20 -29.46 19.08
N SER A 382 11.36 -28.73 19.83
CA SER A 382 10.00 -28.34 19.41
C SER A 382 10.03 -27.41 18.19
N ARG A 383 11.00 -26.50 18.12
CA ARG A 383 11.23 -25.61 16.97
C ARG A 383 11.69 -26.36 15.72
N LEU A 384 12.64 -27.29 15.86
CA LEU A 384 13.10 -28.12 14.74
C LEU A 384 12.03 -29.12 14.26
N ALA A 385 11.18 -29.62 15.16
CA ALA A 385 10.02 -30.44 14.79
C ALA A 385 8.95 -29.61 14.06
N MET A 386 8.70 -28.36 14.47
CA MET A 386 7.85 -27.43 13.72
C MET A 386 8.41 -27.11 12.33
N PHE A 387 9.73 -26.89 12.19
CA PHE A 387 10.39 -26.74 10.89
C PHE A 387 10.20 -27.96 9.98
N LYS A 388 10.42 -29.19 10.49
CA LYS A 388 10.16 -30.43 9.74
C LYS A 388 8.69 -30.56 9.31
N TRP A 389 7.75 -30.18 10.17
CA TRP A 389 6.33 -30.17 9.81
C TRP A 389 6.03 -29.17 8.68
N VAL A 390 6.60 -27.95 8.73
CA VAL A 390 6.49 -26.93 7.67
C VAL A 390 7.09 -27.46 6.35
N GLN A 391 8.25 -28.12 6.41
CA GLN A 391 8.94 -28.73 5.27
C GLN A 391 8.13 -29.85 4.60
N GLN A 392 7.36 -30.62 5.38
CA GLN A 392 6.45 -31.66 4.87
C GLN A 392 5.14 -31.08 4.34
N ASN A 393 4.61 -30.03 4.96
CA ASN A 393 3.27 -29.48 4.68
C ASN A 393 3.28 -28.22 3.81
N VAL A 394 4.38 -27.92 3.10
CA VAL A 394 4.57 -26.73 2.23
C VAL A 394 3.39 -26.45 1.30
N LYS A 395 2.73 -27.49 0.75
CA LYS A 395 1.56 -27.35 -0.14
C LYS A 395 0.31 -26.78 0.55
N LYS A 396 0.20 -26.88 1.87
CA LYS A 396 -1.01 -26.57 2.65
C LYS A 396 -1.01 -25.17 3.28
N LEU A 397 0.16 -24.56 3.43
CA LEU A 397 0.32 -23.20 3.96
C LEU A 397 -0.52 -22.19 3.15
N ARG A 398 -1.22 -21.28 3.83
CA ARG A 398 -2.06 -20.25 3.21
C ARG A 398 -1.35 -18.91 3.22
N SER A 399 -1.64 -18.04 2.25
CA SER A 399 -1.09 -16.67 2.20
C SER A 399 -1.42 -15.86 3.46
N ALA A 400 -2.61 -16.03 4.03
CA ALA A 400 -3.03 -15.36 5.26
C ALA A 400 -2.27 -15.82 6.52
N THR A 401 -1.99 -17.14 6.65
CA THR A 401 -1.27 -17.69 7.81
C THR A 401 0.25 -17.61 7.67
N TRP A 402 0.75 -17.37 6.45
CA TRP A 402 2.17 -17.38 6.13
C TRP A 402 3.03 -16.39 6.94
N PRO A 403 2.64 -15.12 7.20
CA PRO A 403 3.42 -14.22 8.04
C PRO A 403 3.66 -14.80 9.45
N ALA A 404 2.60 -15.30 10.09
CA ALA A 404 2.68 -15.90 11.43
C ALA A 404 3.49 -17.21 11.48
N VAL A 405 3.80 -17.85 10.33
CA VAL A 405 4.78 -18.95 10.25
C VAL A 405 6.19 -18.41 10.01
N ARG A 406 6.33 -17.49 9.04
CA ARG A 406 7.60 -16.83 8.65
C ARG A 406 8.29 -16.20 9.86
N ASP A 407 7.51 -15.58 10.74
CA ASP A 407 8.00 -14.78 11.88
C ASP A 407 8.28 -15.63 13.14
N LEU A 408 8.25 -16.98 13.04
CA LEU A 408 8.69 -17.87 14.10
C LEU A 408 10.21 -18.06 14.10
N ALA A 409 10.80 -18.23 15.28
CA ALA A 409 12.20 -18.61 15.48
C ALA A 409 12.47 -20.12 15.20
N ILE A 410 12.07 -20.64 14.04
CA ILE A 410 12.17 -22.07 13.69
C ILE A 410 13.20 -22.38 12.61
N TRP A 411 13.86 -21.38 12.04
CA TRP A 411 14.62 -21.52 10.79
C TRP A 411 16.06 -21.95 11.09
N PRO A 412 16.51 -23.15 10.65
CA PRO A 412 17.82 -23.65 11.02
C PRO A 412 18.95 -22.90 10.31
N ASP A 413 19.96 -22.50 11.07
CA ASP A 413 21.25 -22.07 10.53
C ASP A 413 22.10 -23.26 10.02
N ALA A 414 23.28 -22.97 9.47
CA ALA A 414 24.23 -23.97 8.98
C ALA A 414 24.77 -24.92 10.08
N SER A 415 24.69 -24.52 11.35
CA SER A 415 25.01 -25.36 12.52
C SER A 415 23.80 -26.14 13.04
N GLY A 416 22.62 -25.92 12.46
CA GLY A 416 21.36 -26.59 12.81
C GLY A 416 20.53 -25.89 13.90
N ASN A 417 20.91 -24.71 14.39
CA ASN A 417 20.14 -24.02 15.44
C ASN A 417 18.95 -23.25 14.84
N PRO A 418 17.75 -23.31 15.46
CA PRO A 418 16.57 -22.61 14.98
C PRO A 418 16.54 -21.13 15.42
N ASN A 419 16.71 -20.24 14.46
CA ASN A 419 16.73 -18.76 14.60
C ASN A 419 15.48 -18.12 13.94
N GLU A 420 15.27 -16.82 14.11
CA GLU A 420 14.29 -16.07 13.30
C GLU A 420 14.79 -15.82 11.87
N LEU A 421 13.89 -15.69 10.90
CA LEU A 421 14.27 -15.55 9.49
C LEU A 421 15.08 -14.27 9.21
N LYS A 422 14.84 -13.21 9.99
CA LYS A 422 15.56 -11.93 9.91
C LYS A 422 17.02 -12.04 10.39
N GLU A 423 17.34 -13.04 11.21
CA GLU A 423 18.70 -13.28 11.69
C GLU A 423 19.54 -14.05 10.66
N LEU A 424 18.92 -14.67 9.66
CA LEU A 424 19.63 -15.51 8.69
C LEU A 424 20.06 -14.72 7.45
N CYS A 425 21.36 -14.67 7.23
CA CYS A 425 21.99 -14.00 6.09
C CYS A 425 22.50 -15.03 5.06
N HIS A 426 22.21 -14.81 3.79
CA HIS A 426 22.76 -15.56 2.67
C HIS A 426 23.30 -14.56 1.64
N ALA A 427 24.58 -14.22 1.79
CA ALA A 427 25.21 -13.17 1.01
C ALA A 427 25.20 -13.51 -0.50
N THR A 428 24.79 -12.53 -1.32
CA THR A 428 24.62 -12.72 -2.78
C THR A 428 25.93 -13.08 -3.48
N HIS A 429 27.06 -12.57 -2.97
CA HIS A 429 28.39 -12.79 -3.51
C HIS A 429 29.16 -13.82 -2.70
N LYS A 430 29.64 -14.88 -3.38
CA LYS A 430 30.40 -15.99 -2.78
C LYS A 430 31.71 -15.57 -2.10
N GLU A 431 32.24 -14.41 -2.46
CA GLU A 431 33.48 -13.86 -1.90
C GLU A 431 33.19 -13.16 -0.57
N SER A 432 32.18 -12.28 -0.54
CA SER A 432 31.66 -11.65 0.69
C SER A 432 31.17 -12.70 1.70
N ASP A 433 30.54 -13.79 1.23
CA ASP A 433 30.18 -14.93 2.08
C ASP A 433 31.40 -15.59 2.74
N LYS A 434 32.55 -15.71 2.06
CA LYS A 434 33.79 -16.22 2.69
C LYS A 434 34.32 -15.25 3.75
N VAL A 435 34.41 -13.96 3.42
CA VAL A 435 34.98 -12.92 4.29
C VAL A 435 34.22 -12.80 5.61
N LEU A 436 32.88 -12.82 5.54
CA LEU A 436 32.02 -12.75 6.72
C LEU A 436 32.08 -14.02 7.58
N GLY A 437 32.57 -15.15 7.04
CA GLY A 437 33.09 -16.28 7.82
C GLY A 437 32.08 -16.88 8.79
N ALA A 438 32.25 -16.62 10.09
CA ALA A 438 31.36 -17.05 11.17
C ALA A 438 30.53 -15.91 11.80
N ALA A 439 30.73 -14.66 11.35
CA ALA A 439 30.02 -13.48 11.87
C ALA A 439 28.57 -13.36 11.38
N ILE A 440 28.20 -14.11 10.33
CA ILE A 440 26.82 -14.19 9.82
C ILE A 440 26.19 -15.56 10.09
N LYS A 441 24.90 -15.58 10.46
CA LYS A 441 24.15 -16.84 10.58
C LYS A 441 23.68 -17.31 9.20
N ARG A 442 24.47 -18.15 8.53
CA ARG A 442 24.07 -18.76 7.23
C ARG A 442 22.85 -19.68 7.39
N PRO A 443 21.87 -19.71 6.47
CA PRO A 443 20.78 -20.69 6.48
C PRO A 443 21.27 -22.12 6.19
N SER A 444 20.59 -23.14 6.74
CA SER A 444 20.91 -24.54 6.47
C SER A 444 20.61 -24.97 5.03
N ARG A 445 21.22 -26.08 4.58
CA ARG A 445 20.95 -26.68 3.26
C ARG A 445 19.48 -27.06 3.07
N ASP A 446 18.83 -27.57 4.11
CA ASP A 446 17.40 -27.92 4.06
C ASP A 446 16.49 -26.70 4.00
N LEU A 447 16.93 -25.59 4.61
CA LEU A 447 16.24 -24.31 4.57
C LEU A 447 16.35 -23.65 3.19
N LEU A 448 17.50 -23.75 2.51
CA LEU A 448 17.68 -23.35 1.12
C LEU A 448 16.81 -24.20 0.17
N ASN A 449 16.76 -25.52 0.38
CA ASN A 449 15.86 -26.42 -0.37
C ASN A 449 14.39 -26.01 -0.20
N LEU A 450 13.96 -25.73 1.05
CA LEU A 450 12.61 -25.27 1.37
C LEU A 450 12.28 -23.92 0.72
N ALA A 451 13.22 -22.97 0.69
CA ALA A 451 13.03 -21.68 0.04
C ALA A 451 12.65 -21.81 -1.45
N SER A 452 13.29 -22.75 -2.16
CA SER A 452 12.96 -23.03 -3.57
C SER A 452 11.52 -23.51 -3.76
N ALA A 453 11.00 -24.31 -2.82
CA ALA A 453 9.62 -24.82 -2.84
C ALA A 453 8.58 -23.74 -2.48
N LEU A 454 8.91 -22.86 -1.53
CA LEU A 454 8.07 -21.72 -1.15
C LEU A 454 7.97 -20.69 -2.28
N LYS A 455 9.07 -20.38 -2.97
CA LYS A 455 9.12 -19.48 -4.14
C LYS A 455 8.19 -19.97 -5.26
N ARG A 456 8.15 -21.29 -5.53
CA ARG A 456 7.22 -21.92 -6.49
C ARG A 456 5.74 -21.74 -6.10
N ARG A 457 5.41 -21.55 -4.82
CA ARG A 457 4.04 -21.27 -4.35
C ARG A 457 3.68 -19.77 -4.27
N LYS A 458 4.54 -18.87 -4.77
CA LYS A 458 4.41 -17.40 -4.65
C LYS A 458 4.32 -16.90 -3.19
N LEU A 459 4.76 -17.70 -2.22
CA LEU A 459 4.88 -17.25 -0.83
C LEU A 459 6.16 -16.43 -0.67
N ARG A 460 6.07 -15.21 -0.11
CA ARG A 460 7.23 -14.34 0.12
C ARG A 460 8.14 -14.96 1.18
N PHE A 461 9.24 -15.55 0.74
CA PHE A 461 10.31 -16.08 1.58
C PHE A 461 11.65 -15.63 1.00
N ALA A 462 12.41 -14.90 1.80
CA ALA A 462 13.73 -14.41 1.46
C ALA A 462 14.57 -14.38 2.73
N PHE A 463 15.85 -14.67 2.59
CA PHE A 463 16.87 -14.41 3.61
C PHE A 463 17.31 -12.95 3.48
N ARG A 464 18.03 -12.42 4.48
CA ARG A 464 18.81 -11.20 4.28
C ARG A 464 19.95 -11.51 3.31
N THR A 465 20.09 -10.71 2.25
CA THR A 465 21.13 -10.85 1.22
C THR A 465 22.43 -10.11 1.55
N HIS A 466 22.43 -9.38 2.66
CA HIS A 466 23.49 -8.50 3.15
C HIS A 466 23.56 -8.66 4.68
N PRO A 467 24.75 -8.61 5.31
CA PRO A 467 24.90 -8.68 6.77
C PRO A 467 24.28 -7.46 7.45
N SER A 468 24.03 -7.53 8.76
CA SER A 468 23.56 -6.38 9.55
C SER A 468 24.72 -5.51 10.03
N VAL A 469 24.41 -4.31 10.53
CA VAL A 469 25.39 -3.41 11.14
C VAL A 469 26.06 -4.06 12.36
N GLU A 470 25.34 -4.90 13.10
CA GLU A 470 25.85 -5.65 14.26
C GLU A 470 26.73 -6.84 13.84
N GLU A 471 26.35 -7.60 12.81
CA GLU A 471 27.19 -8.69 12.25
C GLU A 471 28.51 -8.12 11.68
N LEU A 472 28.43 -6.98 10.97
CA LEU A 472 29.60 -6.25 10.47
C LEU A 472 30.44 -5.65 11.60
N ARG A 473 29.82 -5.10 12.65
CA ARG A 473 30.55 -4.60 13.83
C ARG A 473 31.28 -5.73 14.56
N ALA A 474 30.64 -6.89 14.72
CA ALA A 474 31.27 -8.06 15.34
C ALA A 474 32.44 -8.59 14.50
N TRP A 475 32.26 -8.70 13.17
CA TRP A 475 33.31 -9.05 12.22
C TRP A 475 34.49 -8.05 12.27
N ALA A 476 34.20 -6.75 12.21
CA ALA A 476 35.22 -5.70 12.23
C ALA A 476 35.95 -5.65 13.57
N HIS A 477 35.23 -5.73 14.70
CA HIS A 477 35.82 -5.74 16.03
C HIS A 477 36.83 -6.88 16.18
N GLU A 478 36.46 -8.12 15.84
CA GLU A 478 37.36 -9.26 15.96
C GLU A 478 38.51 -9.19 14.94
N SER A 479 38.25 -8.70 13.72
CA SER A 479 39.29 -8.53 12.69
C SER A 479 40.31 -7.44 13.04
N PHE A 480 39.91 -6.37 13.72
CA PHE A 480 40.80 -5.30 14.18
C PHE A 480 41.43 -5.55 15.55
N ARG A 481 40.97 -6.58 16.29
CA ARG A 481 41.43 -6.92 17.65
C ARG A 481 42.90 -7.33 17.72
N GLU A 482 43.46 -7.87 16.64
CA GLU A 482 44.84 -8.35 16.59
C GLU A 482 45.88 -7.21 16.46
N PHE A 483 45.46 -5.98 16.16
CA PHE A 483 46.38 -4.87 15.92
C PHE A 483 46.55 -3.93 17.14
N PRO A 484 47.79 -3.59 17.54
CA PRO A 484 48.06 -2.62 18.58
C PRO A 484 47.68 -1.19 18.16
N ARG A 485 47.26 -0.37 19.13
CA ARG A 485 46.85 1.04 18.94
C ARG A 485 47.79 2.05 19.64
N ASP A 486 48.70 1.55 20.46
CA ASP A 486 49.64 2.29 21.31
C ASP A 486 51.02 2.49 20.65
N ARG A 487 51.34 1.70 19.62
CA ARG A 487 52.59 1.77 18.85
C ARG A 487 52.36 1.64 17.35
N PRO A 488 53.33 2.05 16.50
CA PRO A 488 53.31 1.73 15.08
C PRO A 488 53.32 0.21 14.79
N LEU A 489 52.70 -0.16 13.68
CA LEU A 489 52.70 -1.52 13.13
C LEU A 489 54.05 -1.85 12.48
N SER A 490 54.54 -3.06 12.79
CA SER A 490 55.66 -3.73 12.12
C SER A 490 55.31 -4.10 10.67
N SER A 491 56.30 -4.49 9.87
CA SER A 491 56.11 -4.88 8.46
C SER A 491 55.10 -6.02 8.28
N THR A 492 55.10 -7.02 9.17
CA THR A 492 54.16 -8.14 9.14
C THR A 492 52.74 -7.68 9.49
N GLU A 493 52.58 -6.90 10.56
CA GLU A 493 51.28 -6.33 10.97
C GLU A 493 50.70 -5.41 9.89
N ARG A 494 51.52 -4.57 9.22
CA ARG A 494 51.07 -3.76 8.07
C ARG A 494 50.60 -4.63 6.90
N SER A 495 51.24 -5.77 6.67
CA SER A 495 50.85 -6.69 5.59
C SER A 495 49.52 -7.40 5.91
N GLN A 496 49.28 -7.77 7.17
CA GLN A 496 48.01 -8.29 7.65
C GLN A 496 46.90 -7.22 7.59
N PHE A 497 47.19 -5.99 8.00
CA PHE A 497 46.24 -4.86 7.92
C PHE A 497 45.84 -4.56 6.47
N ARG A 498 46.81 -4.55 5.55
CA ARG A 498 46.53 -4.40 4.11
C ARG A 498 45.67 -5.53 3.56
N LYS A 499 45.85 -6.77 4.02
CA LYS A 499 44.95 -7.88 3.66
C LYS A 499 43.50 -7.63 4.14
N LEU A 500 43.32 -7.09 5.35
CA LEU A 500 42.00 -6.70 5.86
C LEU A 500 41.37 -5.57 5.04
N GLU A 501 42.18 -4.64 4.47
CA GLU A 501 41.69 -3.68 3.46
C GLU A 501 41.24 -4.36 2.15
N GLU A 502 41.81 -5.51 1.76
CA GLU A 502 41.33 -6.29 0.60
C GLU A 502 40.02 -7.01 0.91
N ASP A 503 39.91 -7.60 2.11
CA ASP A 503 38.70 -8.24 2.60
C ASP A 503 37.54 -7.21 2.73
N LEU A 504 37.83 -5.95 3.14
CA LEU A 504 36.87 -4.82 3.12
C LEU A 504 36.40 -4.46 1.70
N ASP A 505 37.30 -4.42 0.72
CA ASP A 505 36.99 -4.07 -0.68
C ASP A 505 36.02 -5.09 -1.31
N ILE A 506 36.14 -6.36 -0.92
CA ILE A 506 35.23 -7.46 -1.29
C ILE A 506 33.82 -7.30 -0.68
N LEU A 507 33.71 -6.71 0.51
CA LEU A 507 32.41 -6.40 1.13
C LEU A 507 31.78 -5.13 0.53
N LEU A 508 32.59 -4.11 0.27
CA LEU A 508 32.15 -2.82 -0.28
C LEU A 508 31.77 -2.88 -1.78
N SER A 509 32.12 -3.96 -2.45
CA SER A 509 31.70 -4.26 -3.83
C SER A 509 30.18 -4.52 -3.97
N ASP A 510 29.47 -4.81 -2.87
CA ASP A 510 28.01 -4.97 -2.81
C ASP A 510 27.36 -3.76 -2.12
N GLY A 511 26.55 -2.99 -2.86
CA GLY A 511 26.09 -1.66 -2.45
C GLY A 511 25.32 -1.60 -1.13
N ALA A 512 24.49 -2.61 -0.83
CA ALA A 512 23.72 -2.64 0.42
C ALA A 512 24.52 -3.22 1.61
N THR A 513 25.57 -4.02 1.35
CA THR A 513 26.59 -4.30 2.38
C THR A 513 27.41 -3.05 2.67
N ALA A 514 27.73 -2.26 1.64
CA ALA A 514 28.48 -1.02 1.80
C ALA A 514 27.73 0.08 2.57
N GLU A 515 26.41 0.19 2.39
CA GLU A 515 25.54 1.05 3.21
C GLU A 515 25.61 0.67 4.69
N ASN A 516 25.52 -0.62 5.02
CA ASN A 516 25.63 -1.10 6.41
C ASN A 516 27.05 -0.96 6.99
N ILE A 517 28.11 -1.08 6.16
CA ILE A 517 29.50 -0.79 6.57
C ILE A 517 29.69 0.71 6.86
N SER A 518 29.03 1.59 6.10
CA SER A 518 29.07 3.04 6.34
C SER A 518 28.54 3.39 7.75
N GLY A 519 27.57 2.61 8.26
CA GLY A 519 27.06 2.72 9.63
C GLY A 519 28.02 2.34 10.77
N ILE A 520 29.22 1.85 10.46
CA ILE A 520 30.32 1.59 11.43
C ILE A 520 31.66 2.23 10.99
N ALA A 521 31.64 3.14 10.01
CA ALA A 521 32.86 3.71 9.45
C ALA A 521 33.73 4.43 10.49
N ASP A 522 33.13 5.15 11.43
CA ASP A 522 33.85 5.87 12.51
C ASP A 522 34.50 4.95 13.56
N GLU A 523 34.13 3.66 13.58
CA GLU A 523 34.73 2.64 14.45
C GLU A 523 35.96 1.97 13.80
N MET A 524 36.13 2.09 12.48
CA MET A 524 37.22 1.46 11.73
C MET A 524 38.51 2.30 11.79
N PRO A 525 39.64 1.74 12.26
CA PRO A 525 40.94 2.40 12.21
C PRO A 525 41.48 2.45 10.77
N ALA A 526 42.42 3.36 10.54
CA ALA A 526 43.16 3.48 9.29
C ALA A 526 44.66 3.67 9.58
N LEU A 527 45.49 3.12 8.70
CA LEU A 527 46.95 3.13 8.81
C LEU A 527 47.53 4.44 8.26
N ASN A 528 48.37 5.11 9.03
CA ASN A 528 49.18 6.23 8.51
C ASN A 528 50.55 5.77 8.01
N MET A 529 51.26 6.60 7.24
CA MET A 529 52.56 6.24 6.65
C MET A 529 53.66 5.97 7.68
N ASP A 530 53.56 6.59 8.87
CA ASP A 530 54.44 6.28 10.01
C ASP A 530 54.19 4.86 10.56
N GLY A 531 52.98 4.33 10.36
CA GLY A 531 52.52 3.00 10.77
C GLY A 531 51.58 2.99 11.96
N GLY A 532 51.20 4.15 12.50
CA GLY A 532 50.20 4.25 13.55
C GLY A 532 48.79 4.03 13.01
N LEU A 533 47.89 3.56 13.88
CA LEU A 533 46.45 3.49 13.60
C LEU A 533 45.74 4.73 14.14
N GLY A 534 45.04 5.46 13.27
CA GLY A 534 44.18 6.61 13.62
C GLY A 534 42.80 6.47 12.96
N ARG A 535 42.01 7.55 12.88
CA ARG A 535 40.80 7.56 12.02
C ARG A 535 41.17 7.95 10.59
N TRP A 536 40.50 7.36 9.59
CA TRP A 536 40.63 7.78 8.19
C TRP A 536 40.19 9.25 7.98
N SER A 537 39.19 9.72 8.73
CA SER A 537 38.71 11.11 8.74
C SER A 537 39.69 12.10 9.36
N GLU A 538 40.73 11.62 10.04
CA GLU A 538 41.83 12.41 10.62
C GLU A 538 43.12 12.32 9.77
N LEU A 539 43.08 11.66 8.60
CA LEU A 539 44.22 11.47 7.70
C LEU A 539 43.96 12.05 6.31
N VAL A 540 44.97 12.66 5.71
CA VAL A 540 44.94 13.17 4.32
C VAL A 540 45.59 12.16 3.37
N ARG A 541 45.10 12.09 2.13
CA ARG A 541 45.76 11.30 1.08
C ARG A 541 46.96 12.06 0.49
N ASP A 542 48.05 11.34 0.21
CA ASP A 542 49.26 11.87 -0.44
C ASP A 542 49.07 12.19 -1.95
N ALA A 543 48.18 13.15 -2.22
CA ALA A 543 47.86 13.64 -3.56
C ALA A 543 48.75 14.85 -3.95
N GLY A 544 48.80 15.19 -5.24
CA GLY A 544 49.71 16.21 -5.79
C GLY A 544 49.63 17.59 -5.11
N SER A 545 48.43 18.04 -4.75
CA SER A 545 48.20 19.30 -4.02
C SER A 545 48.53 19.25 -2.52
N ILE A 546 48.69 18.05 -1.97
CA ILE A 546 49.04 17.82 -0.56
C ILE A 546 50.56 17.58 -0.42
N ARG A 547 51.20 16.98 -1.43
CA ARG A 547 52.66 16.84 -1.52
C ARG A 547 53.41 18.17 -1.43
N THR A 548 52.88 19.24 -2.02
CA THR A 548 53.47 20.59 -1.94
C THR A 548 53.47 21.16 -0.52
N LEU A 549 52.60 20.68 0.38
CA LEU A 549 52.56 21.10 1.78
C LEU A 549 53.62 20.41 2.64
N GLN A 550 54.22 19.31 2.16
CA GLN A 550 55.22 18.50 2.88
C GLN A 550 54.77 18.22 4.33
N LEU A 551 53.66 17.49 4.47
CA LEU A 551 53.10 17.10 5.77
C LEU A 551 53.89 15.94 6.40
N ARG A 552 53.77 15.79 7.72
CA ARG A 552 54.35 14.66 8.48
C ARG A 552 53.69 13.33 8.09
N PRO A 553 54.43 12.21 7.97
CA PRO A 553 53.87 10.87 7.65
C PRO A 553 52.73 10.41 8.56
N VAL A 554 52.74 10.85 9.83
CA VAL A 554 51.66 10.57 10.81
C VAL A 554 50.28 11.10 10.38
N HIS A 555 50.23 12.12 9.52
CA HIS A 555 49.00 12.70 8.98
C HIS A 555 48.58 12.12 7.62
N LEU A 556 49.44 11.30 6.99
CA LEU A 556 49.24 10.79 5.62
C LEU A 556 48.74 9.34 5.65
N LEU A 557 47.69 9.04 4.89
CA LEU A 557 47.06 7.71 4.81
C LEU A 557 47.91 6.70 4.00
N ASP A 558 48.35 5.61 4.64
CA ASP A 558 48.98 4.44 3.99
C ASP A 558 47.92 3.42 3.56
N ARG A 559 47.20 3.76 2.50
CA ARG A 559 46.23 2.89 1.82
C ARG A 559 46.50 2.89 0.31
N PRO A 560 46.82 1.74 -0.31
CA PRO A 560 47.07 1.65 -1.75
C PRO A 560 45.79 1.54 -2.60
N ARG A 561 44.69 1.00 -2.05
CA ARG A 561 43.42 0.83 -2.79
C ARG A 561 42.63 2.14 -2.81
N LEU A 562 42.33 2.64 -4.01
CA LEU A 562 41.55 3.86 -4.20
C LEU A 562 40.04 3.65 -3.96
N ALA A 563 39.51 2.44 -4.20
CA ALA A 563 38.08 2.15 -4.15
C ALA A 563 37.46 2.37 -2.75
N LEU A 564 38.21 2.03 -1.69
CA LEU A 564 37.79 2.20 -0.30
C LEU A 564 37.49 3.65 0.08
N ASP A 565 38.14 4.64 -0.54
CA ASP A 565 37.92 6.07 -0.26
C ASP A 565 36.51 6.54 -0.62
N LYS A 566 35.78 5.82 -1.46
CA LYS A 566 34.36 6.11 -1.72
C LYS A 566 33.50 5.94 -0.47
N PHE A 567 33.94 5.12 0.48
CA PHE A 567 33.19 4.70 1.67
C PHE A 567 33.87 5.14 2.98
N PHE A 568 35.21 5.24 2.97
CA PHE A 568 36.03 5.78 4.05
C PHE A 568 36.86 6.97 3.52
N PRO A 569 36.22 8.09 3.15
CA PRO A 569 36.87 9.20 2.44
C PRO A 569 37.90 9.90 3.34
N PRO A 570 39.21 9.85 3.01
CA PRO A 570 40.21 10.61 3.75
C PRO A 570 39.88 12.10 3.70
N LEU A 571 40.38 12.84 4.69
CA LEU A 571 40.13 14.26 4.83
C LEU A 571 40.50 15.00 3.50
N PRO A 572 39.55 15.68 2.84
CA PRO A 572 39.72 16.13 1.46
C PRO A 572 40.65 17.35 1.32
N LYS A 573 40.88 18.08 2.42
CA LYS A 573 41.88 19.13 2.58
C LYS A 573 42.51 18.99 3.97
N PRO A 574 43.84 19.15 4.14
CA PRO A 574 44.46 19.08 5.45
C PRO A 574 43.98 20.20 6.38
N THR A 575 43.90 19.91 7.68
CA THR A 575 43.51 20.92 8.68
C THR A 575 44.60 21.98 8.87
N VAL A 576 44.18 23.14 9.40
CA VAL A 576 45.08 24.20 9.86
C VAL A 576 46.09 23.65 10.88
N ASP A 577 45.70 22.69 11.72
CA ASP A 577 46.57 22.10 12.75
C ASP A 577 47.59 21.11 12.18
N MET A 578 47.23 20.31 11.16
CA MET A 578 48.19 19.47 10.41
C MET A 578 49.29 20.34 9.78
N VAL A 579 48.88 21.46 9.18
CA VAL A 579 49.78 22.42 8.56
C VAL A 579 50.60 23.19 9.60
N ARG A 580 50.02 23.59 10.74
CA ARG A 580 50.73 24.25 11.84
C ARG A 580 51.78 23.32 12.45
N HIS A 581 51.45 22.04 12.67
CA HIS A 581 52.40 21.02 13.14
C HIS A 581 53.56 20.84 12.14
N ALA A 582 53.28 20.76 10.83
CA ALA A 582 54.31 20.68 9.80
C ALA A 582 55.19 21.95 9.75
N LEU A 583 54.63 23.14 9.97
CA LEU A 583 55.38 24.40 9.99
C LEU A 583 56.17 24.62 11.28
N GLN A 584 55.70 24.13 12.43
CA GLN A 584 56.42 24.17 13.71
C GLN A 584 57.63 23.24 13.73
N VAL A 585 57.48 22.02 13.18
CA VAL A 585 58.55 21.00 13.15
C VAL A 585 59.52 21.24 12.00
N ASP A 586 59.07 21.78 10.87
CA ASP A 586 59.90 22.04 9.69
C ASP A 586 59.62 23.44 9.08
N PRO A 587 60.02 24.53 9.75
CA PRO A 587 59.77 25.90 9.30
C PRO A 587 60.62 26.35 8.10
N ARG A 588 61.66 25.59 7.71
CA ARG A 588 62.68 26.01 6.74
C ARG A 588 62.48 25.42 5.33
N LYS A 589 61.22 25.36 4.90
CA LYS A 589 60.80 24.84 3.57
C LYS A 589 60.19 25.97 2.73
N PRO A 590 60.96 26.68 1.90
CA PRO A 590 60.44 27.83 1.14
C PRO A 590 59.33 27.39 0.16
N ASP A 591 59.52 26.27 -0.54
CA ASP A 591 58.57 25.74 -1.53
C ASP A 591 57.21 25.37 -0.91
N ALA A 592 57.22 24.95 0.36
CA ALA A 592 56.02 24.59 1.11
C ALA A 592 55.40 25.78 1.86
N LEU A 593 56.13 26.88 2.09
CA LEU A 593 55.67 28.02 2.90
C LEU A 593 54.37 28.62 2.35
N ILE A 594 54.37 29.02 1.07
CA ILE A 594 53.19 29.62 0.44
C ILE A 594 52.00 28.65 0.37
N PRO A 595 52.16 27.39 -0.09
CA PRO A 595 51.10 26.37 0.02
C PRO A 595 50.54 26.21 1.44
N ARG A 596 51.40 26.12 2.46
CA ARG A 596 51.00 25.98 3.87
C ARG A 596 50.20 27.19 4.35
N LEU A 597 50.72 28.41 4.16
CA LEU A 597 50.01 29.65 4.54
C LEU A 597 48.67 29.77 3.81
N ARG A 598 48.58 29.33 2.54
CA ARG A 598 47.34 29.35 1.75
C ARG A 598 46.27 28.45 2.37
N VAL A 599 46.61 27.20 2.72
CA VAL A 599 45.68 26.30 3.43
C VAL A 599 45.25 26.87 4.79
N MET A 600 46.17 27.44 5.56
CA MET A 600 45.81 28.09 6.85
C MET A 600 44.86 29.28 6.67
N SER A 601 44.88 29.93 5.50
CA SER A 601 44.04 31.08 5.18
C SER A 601 42.61 30.72 4.73
N GLU A 602 42.39 29.48 4.29
CA GLU A 602 41.10 28.98 3.79
C GLU A 602 40.17 28.63 4.97
N GLY A 603 39.41 29.64 5.44
CA GLY A 603 38.41 29.49 6.52
C GLY A 603 38.92 29.82 7.93
N GLY A 604 40.21 30.10 8.11
CA GLY A 604 40.77 30.56 9.38
C GLY A 604 40.53 32.05 9.69
N PRO A 605 40.76 32.49 10.94
CA PRO A 605 40.68 33.89 11.37
C PRO A 605 41.68 34.82 10.66
N THR A 606 41.56 36.13 10.87
CA THR A 606 42.36 37.15 10.17
C THR A 606 43.88 36.93 10.34
N ASP A 607 44.31 36.63 11.56
CA ASP A 607 45.66 36.12 11.89
C ASP A 607 45.71 34.59 11.71
N LEU A 608 46.77 34.08 11.08
CA LEU A 608 47.02 32.64 10.91
C LEU A 608 47.64 31.97 12.15
N GLY A 609 48.03 32.74 13.17
CA GLY A 609 48.64 32.24 14.41
C GLY A 609 50.08 31.76 14.24
N VAL A 610 50.79 32.27 13.22
CA VAL A 610 52.18 31.90 12.88
C VAL A 610 53.18 33.04 13.08
N GLY A 611 52.73 34.20 13.53
CA GLY A 611 53.54 35.43 13.61
C GLY A 611 54.81 35.34 14.47
N GLY A 612 54.90 34.37 15.39
CA GLY A 612 56.10 34.07 16.19
C GLY A 612 57.05 33.01 15.60
N ILE A 613 56.67 32.34 14.51
CA ILE A 613 57.47 31.29 13.86
C ILE A 613 58.43 31.92 12.85
N SER A 614 59.72 31.60 12.95
CA SER A 614 60.74 32.05 11.99
C SER A 614 60.65 31.26 10.69
N CYS A 615 59.73 31.65 9.80
CA CYS A 615 59.41 30.94 8.57
C CYS A 615 59.53 31.76 7.27
N ILE A 616 59.60 33.09 7.33
CA ILE A 616 59.72 33.93 6.11
C ILE A 616 61.21 34.11 5.76
N PRO A 617 61.67 33.70 4.56
CA PRO A 617 63.05 33.88 4.15
C PRO A 617 63.33 35.35 3.79
N VAL A 618 64.32 35.96 4.44
CA VAL A 618 64.76 37.35 4.24
C VAL A 618 66.29 37.38 4.24
N HIS A 619 66.91 37.76 3.13
CA HIS A 619 68.37 37.88 2.95
C HIS A 619 69.20 36.65 3.39
N GLY A 620 68.65 35.43 3.25
CA GLY A 620 69.31 34.17 3.61
C GLY A 620 69.00 33.67 5.03
N GLU A 621 68.38 34.49 5.87
CA GLU A 621 67.88 34.10 7.19
C GLU A 621 66.36 33.81 7.14
N TYR A 622 65.85 33.15 8.17
CA TYR A 622 64.41 32.99 8.39
C TYR A 622 63.97 33.92 9.52
N ARG A 623 63.11 34.90 9.21
CA ARG A 623 62.57 35.88 10.15
C ARG A 623 61.10 35.60 10.47
N ARG A 624 60.62 36.14 11.60
CA ARG A 624 59.23 36.01 12.02
C ARG A 624 58.35 36.99 11.23
N PRO A 625 57.12 36.64 10.82
CA PRO A 625 56.22 37.59 10.18
C PRO A 625 56.01 38.88 10.97
N ASN A 626 55.89 38.78 12.31
CA ASN A 626 55.67 39.92 13.19
C ASN A 626 56.84 40.91 13.24
N ASP A 627 58.04 40.56 12.75
CA ASP A 627 59.20 41.45 12.73
C ASP A 627 59.26 42.31 11.44
N LEU A 628 58.37 42.06 10.47
CA LEU A 628 58.46 42.53 9.09
C LEU A 628 57.33 43.50 8.69
N SER A 629 57.59 44.30 7.66
CA SER A 629 56.58 45.14 6.99
C SER A 629 56.83 45.22 5.48
N PHE A 630 55.81 45.46 4.67
CA PHE A 630 55.98 45.71 3.23
C PHE A 630 56.49 47.13 2.96
N LYS A 631 57.40 47.28 1.98
CA LYS A 631 57.85 48.59 1.48
C LYS A 631 56.79 49.23 0.55
N GLY A 632 56.50 50.52 0.73
CA GLY A 632 55.48 51.24 -0.04
C GLY A 632 55.94 52.57 -0.65
N ASN A 633 55.12 53.08 -1.58
CA ASN A 633 55.45 54.25 -2.41
C ASN A 633 55.46 55.58 -1.63
N LYS A 634 54.68 55.69 -0.55
CA LYS A 634 54.64 56.87 0.34
C LYS A 634 55.82 56.93 1.33
N GLY A 635 56.78 56.00 1.23
CA GLY A 635 57.97 55.91 2.08
C GLY A 635 57.86 54.85 3.19
N ASN A 636 58.84 54.83 4.09
CA ASN A 636 58.81 53.98 5.29
C ASN A 636 57.99 54.69 6.39
N PHE A 637 56.99 54.00 6.93
CA PHE A 637 56.18 54.42 8.08
C PHE A 637 56.69 53.83 9.41
N TRP A 638 57.32 52.66 9.39
CA TRP A 638 57.60 51.86 10.60
C TRP A 638 59.02 52.03 11.15
N GLY A 639 59.98 52.47 10.34
CA GLY A 639 61.37 52.69 10.78
C GLY A 639 62.01 51.43 11.39
N ASP A 640 62.63 51.57 12.56
CA ASP A 640 63.29 50.48 13.28
C ASP A 640 62.28 49.48 13.92
N TRP A 641 60.98 49.78 13.94
CA TRP A 641 59.95 48.90 14.53
C TRP A 641 59.70 47.65 13.69
N ARG A 642 59.89 47.70 12.36
CA ARG A 642 59.68 46.58 11.43
C ARG A 642 60.64 46.64 10.26
N LEU A 643 61.32 45.52 9.97
CA LEU A 643 62.18 45.42 8.80
C LEU A 643 61.35 45.48 7.51
N ALA A 644 61.63 46.46 6.65
CA ALA A 644 60.89 46.67 5.41
C ALA A 644 61.36 45.71 4.30
N ILE A 645 60.50 44.77 3.90
CA ILE A 645 60.72 43.81 2.81
C ILE A 645 60.07 44.27 1.51
N GLY A 646 60.65 43.87 0.37
CA GLY A 646 60.06 44.08 -0.95
C GLY A 646 58.94 43.09 -1.25
N ALA A 647 57.98 43.49 -2.07
CA ALA A 647 56.96 42.60 -2.66
C ALA A 647 57.47 41.82 -3.89
N THR A 648 58.71 42.07 -4.33
CA THR A 648 59.30 41.48 -5.53
C THR A 648 59.30 39.95 -5.48
N GLY A 649 58.61 39.31 -6.43
CA GLY A 649 58.46 37.85 -6.48
C GLY A 649 57.24 37.28 -5.73
N LEU A 650 56.44 38.12 -5.06
CA LEU A 650 55.20 37.70 -4.39
C LEU A 650 53.98 38.23 -5.14
N SER A 651 53.03 37.36 -5.48
CA SER A 651 51.74 37.80 -6.03
C SER A 651 50.94 38.59 -4.98
N ASP A 652 49.97 39.40 -5.41
CA ASP A 652 49.09 40.12 -4.48
C ASP A 652 48.31 39.19 -3.53
N ALA A 653 48.06 37.95 -3.95
CA ALA A 653 47.49 36.91 -3.08
C ALA A 653 48.49 36.48 -2.01
N ASP A 654 49.76 36.25 -2.38
CA ASP A 654 50.81 35.81 -1.45
C ASP A 654 51.23 36.93 -0.49
N GLN A 655 51.21 38.18 -0.95
CA GLN A 655 51.33 39.36 -0.08
C GLN A 655 50.20 39.42 0.96
N ARG A 656 48.95 39.09 0.59
CA ARG A 656 47.84 38.98 1.55
C ARG A 656 48.06 37.83 2.54
N LEU A 657 48.60 36.69 2.11
CA LEU A 657 48.97 35.59 3.01
C LEU A 657 50.04 36.02 4.02
N TYR A 658 51.08 36.73 3.58
CA TYR A 658 52.11 37.29 4.47
C TYR A 658 51.52 38.30 5.47
N LYS A 659 50.58 39.14 5.04
CA LYS A 659 49.87 40.07 5.95
C LYS A 659 49.07 39.32 7.02
N ARG A 660 48.31 38.30 6.63
CA ARG A 660 47.59 37.41 7.57
C ARG A 660 48.52 36.58 8.46
N ALA A 661 49.76 36.32 8.03
CA ALA A 661 50.78 35.66 8.83
C ALA A 661 51.41 36.57 9.91
N GLY A 662 51.29 37.90 9.79
CA GLY A 662 51.80 38.90 10.74
C GLY A 662 52.61 40.07 10.14
N VAL A 663 52.92 40.04 8.83
CA VAL A 663 53.71 41.11 8.17
C VAL A 663 52.87 42.38 8.01
N LEU A 664 53.33 43.53 8.50
CA LEU A 664 52.55 44.76 8.39
C LEU A 664 52.40 45.26 6.94
N SER A 665 51.25 45.88 6.65
CA SER A 665 51.07 46.68 5.42
C SER A 665 52.08 47.81 5.34
N ALA A 666 52.32 48.29 4.11
CA ALA A 666 53.23 49.42 3.88
C ALA A 666 52.69 50.77 4.36
N GLU A 667 51.36 50.88 4.50
CA GLU A 667 50.68 52.03 5.09
C GLU A 667 49.95 51.57 6.37
N PRO A 668 49.78 52.46 7.38
CA PRO A 668 49.20 52.10 8.66
C PRO A 668 47.69 51.87 8.61
N SER A 669 47.20 51.07 9.55
CA SER A 669 45.82 51.11 10.07
C SER A 669 45.79 51.89 11.39
N ALA A 670 44.61 52.33 11.86
CA ALA A 670 44.48 53.03 13.13
C ALA A 670 45.14 52.27 14.31
N GLU A 671 44.93 50.96 14.39
CA GLU A 671 45.49 50.08 15.43
C GLU A 671 47.03 49.96 15.35
N THR A 672 47.58 49.79 14.15
CA THR A 672 49.02 49.64 13.96
C THR A 672 49.75 50.98 14.08
N SER A 673 49.08 52.07 13.73
CA SER A 673 49.47 53.46 14.02
C SER A 673 49.56 53.69 15.54
N LEU A 674 48.49 53.39 16.29
CA LEU A 674 48.45 53.47 17.75
C LEU A 674 49.54 52.61 18.42
N ALA A 675 49.78 51.39 17.92
CA ALA A 675 50.83 50.50 18.43
C ALA A 675 52.25 51.03 18.17
N PHE A 676 52.50 51.63 16.99
CA PHE A 676 53.77 52.29 16.67
C PHE A 676 54.02 53.51 17.57
N PHE A 677 53.01 54.35 17.82
CA PHE A 677 53.15 55.50 18.72
C PHE A 677 53.36 55.10 20.18
N ARG A 678 52.73 54.02 20.67
CA ARG A 678 53.06 53.44 21.99
C ARG A 678 54.53 52.98 22.04
N TRP A 679 55.01 52.27 21.02
CA TRP A 679 56.42 51.86 20.91
C TRP A 679 57.41 53.03 20.80
N LEU A 680 57.00 54.20 20.29
CA LEU A 680 57.79 55.42 20.36
C LEU A 680 57.77 56.05 21.77
N ALA A 681 56.63 56.05 22.44
CA ALA A 681 56.47 56.62 23.78
C ALA A 681 57.26 55.84 24.85
N ASP A 682 57.50 54.54 24.66
CA ASP A 682 58.34 53.70 25.53
C ASP A 682 59.81 54.19 25.66
N ASP A 683 60.30 55.01 24.72
CA ASP A 683 61.73 55.38 24.62
C ASP A 683 61.91 56.67 23.79
N PRO A 684 62.09 57.84 24.45
CA PRO A 684 62.25 59.12 23.78
C PRO A 684 63.40 59.19 22.76
N SER A 685 64.42 58.32 22.85
CA SER A 685 65.52 58.28 21.88
C SER A 685 65.09 57.81 20.48
N ARG A 686 63.90 57.21 20.36
CA ARG A 686 63.31 56.80 19.09
C ARG A 686 62.71 57.99 18.35
N VAL A 687 62.13 58.96 19.06
CA VAL A 687 61.34 60.07 18.49
C VAL A 687 62.14 60.87 17.47
N ALA A 688 63.36 61.31 17.81
CA ALA A 688 64.21 62.07 16.89
C ALA A 688 64.59 61.28 15.61
N ARG A 689 64.86 59.97 15.74
CA ARG A 689 65.16 59.08 14.59
C ARG A 689 63.94 58.79 13.72
N HIS A 690 62.74 58.84 14.30
CA HIS A 690 61.47 58.49 13.66
C HIS A 690 60.59 59.70 13.34
N LEU A 691 61.10 60.93 13.46
CA LEU A 691 60.34 62.14 13.15
C LEU A 691 59.75 62.14 11.73
N PRO A 692 60.43 61.69 10.66
CA PRO A 692 59.82 61.56 9.33
C PRO A 692 58.68 60.54 9.28
N GLN A 693 58.74 59.47 10.08
CA GLN A 693 57.68 58.48 10.24
C GLN A 693 56.48 59.09 10.97
N VAL A 694 56.70 59.81 12.07
CA VAL A 694 55.67 60.53 12.83
C VAL A 694 54.89 61.48 11.92
N ILE A 695 55.57 62.34 11.15
CA ILE A 695 54.89 63.27 10.22
C ILE A 695 54.17 62.52 9.08
N ARG A 696 54.74 61.43 8.53
CA ARG A 696 54.02 60.57 7.56
C ARG A 696 52.76 59.95 8.14
N HIS A 697 52.77 59.55 9.42
CA HIS A 697 51.58 59.05 10.10
C HIS A 697 50.50 60.14 10.20
N PHE A 698 50.82 61.39 10.57
CA PHE A 698 49.84 62.51 10.54
C PHE A 698 49.35 62.88 9.14
N GLY A 699 50.13 62.59 8.10
CA GLY A 699 49.72 62.67 6.69
C GLY A 699 48.93 61.45 6.17
N SER A 700 48.56 60.51 7.05
CA SER A 700 47.71 59.36 6.73
C SER A 700 46.33 59.51 7.36
N GLU A 701 45.28 59.14 6.62
CA GLU A 701 43.90 59.05 7.13
C GLU A 701 43.80 58.08 8.33
N ASN A 702 44.62 57.02 8.34
CA ASN A 702 44.76 56.05 9.42
C ASN A 702 45.85 56.45 10.45
N GLY A 703 46.26 57.73 10.44
CA GLY A 703 47.20 58.32 11.38
C GLY A 703 46.63 58.54 12.78
N PRO A 704 47.33 59.30 13.63
CA PRO A 704 46.78 59.79 14.90
C PRO A 704 45.39 60.41 14.76
N ARG A 705 45.11 61.09 13.63
CA ARG A 705 43.80 61.69 13.32
C ARG A 705 42.61 60.72 13.49
N SER A 706 42.78 59.42 13.27
CA SER A 706 41.68 58.44 13.37
C SER A 706 41.50 57.81 14.76
N TRP A 707 42.35 58.12 15.73
CA TRP A 707 42.29 57.51 17.07
C TRP A 707 42.59 58.45 18.25
N TRP A 708 43.21 59.61 18.01
CA TRP A 708 43.70 60.51 19.07
C TRP A 708 42.60 61.14 19.95
N GLU A 709 41.36 61.24 19.49
CA GLU A 709 40.23 61.71 20.31
C GLU A 709 39.73 60.63 21.27
N ILE A 710 39.91 59.35 20.90
CA ILE A 710 39.49 58.16 21.67
C ILE A 710 40.63 57.67 22.59
N GLN A 711 41.88 57.98 22.25
CA GLN A 711 43.09 57.61 22.98
C GLN A 711 43.90 58.86 23.37
N ASP A 712 43.21 59.85 23.92
CA ASP A 712 43.67 61.24 24.10
C ASP A 712 44.94 61.42 24.96
N ASN A 713 45.28 60.43 25.78
CA ASN A 713 46.48 60.40 26.63
C ASN A 713 47.71 59.76 25.97
N VAL A 714 47.62 59.22 24.76
CA VAL A 714 48.78 58.61 24.08
C VAL A 714 49.65 59.70 23.44
N PRO A 715 50.95 59.80 23.78
CA PRO A 715 51.84 60.78 23.17
C PRO A 715 51.97 60.56 21.66
N CYS A 716 51.68 61.59 20.87
CA CYS A 716 51.77 61.51 19.41
C CYS A 716 52.16 62.80 18.70
N LEU A 717 51.87 64.00 19.23
CA LEU A 717 52.26 65.25 18.57
C LEU A 717 53.76 65.53 18.79
N PRO A 718 54.58 65.68 17.73
CA PRO A 718 55.99 66.03 17.88
C PRO A 718 56.15 67.51 18.22
N VAL A 719 56.85 67.82 19.31
CA VAL A 719 57.14 69.19 19.76
C VAL A 719 58.62 69.47 19.79
N SER A 720 59.00 70.72 19.51
CA SER A 720 60.37 71.21 19.65
C SER A 720 60.55 71.88 21.01
N GLY A 721 61.68 71.64 21.67
CA GLY A 721 62.03 72.27 22.94
C GLY A 721 63.52 72.19 23.27
N PRO A 722 63.96 72.76 24.40
CA PRO A 722 65.39 72.91 24.73
C PRO A 722 66.19 71.60 24.86
N GLY A 723 65.52 70.45 25.00
CA GLY A 723 66.12 69.11 25.04
C GLY A 723 66.01 68.30 23.74
N GLY A 724 65.54 68.90 22.64
CA GLY A 724 65.25 68.22 21.38
C GLY A 724 63.77 67.89 21.17
N TYR A 725 63.48 66.78 20.48
CA TYR A 725 62.12 66.38 20.10
C TYR A 725 61.47 65.45 21.13
N LEU A 726 60.24 65.78 21.52
CA LEU A 726 59.39 64.94 22.36
C LEU A 726 58.05 64.69 21.67
N LEU A 727 57.31 63.66 22.12
CA LEU A 727 55.91 63.48 21.79
C LEU A 727 55.05 63.95 22.97
N VAL A 728 53.97 64.68 22.70
CA VAL A 728 52.95 65.05 23.69
C VAL A 728 51.60 64.47 23.31
N SER A 729 50.72 64.27 24.29
CA SER A 729 49.39 63.72 24.03
C SER A 729 48.44 64.77 23.45
N TYR A 730 47.41 64.31 22.75
CA TYR A 730 46.39 65.20 22.16
C TYR A 730 45.70 66.04 23.24
N LYS A 731 45.34 65.41 24.37
CA LYS A 731 44.74 66.05 25.56
C LYS A 731 45.57 67.22 26.08
N GLU A 732 46.90 67.09 26.11
CA GLU A 732 47.81 68.14 26.59
C GLU A 732 47.91 69.29 25.59
N ALA A 733 47.99 68.97 24.29
CA ALA A 733 48.13 69.95 23.22
C ALA A 733 46.92 70.90 23.10
N VAL A 734 45.69 70.38 23.23
CA VAL A 734 44.44 71.16 23.07
C VAL A 734 43.92 71.80 24.36
N ASN A 735 44.61 71.62 25.48
CA ASN A 735 44.16 72.16 26.77
C ASN A 735 44.08 73.70 26.73
N LYS A 736 43.09 74.30 27.41
CA LYS A 736 43.00 75.77 27.59
C LYS A 736 44.29 76.35 28.19
N SER A 737 44.96 75.64 29.09
CA SER A 737 46.27 76.02 29.64
C SER A 737 47.49 75.49 28.86
N SER A 738 47.30 74.89 27.68
CA SER A 738 48.38 74.35 26.83
C SER A 738 49.43 75.42 26.50
N ALA A 739 50.70 75.03 26.58
CA ALA A 739 51.85 75.82 26.13
C ALA A 739 52.27 75.48 24.68
N TYR A 740 51.53 74.59 24.00
CA TYR A 740 51.84 74.08 22.67
C TYR A 740 51.08 74.86 21.59
N TYR A 741 51.83 75.36 20.59
CA TYR A 741 51.30 76.21 19.53
C TYR A 741 51.73 75.71 18.15
N VAL A 742 50.86 75.90 17.15
CA VAL A 742 51.22 75.73 15.74
C VAL A 742 52.02 76.95 15.30
N ASP A 743 53.12 76.71 14.59
CA ASP A 743 53.91 77.77 13.97
C ASP A 743 53.19 78.31 12.71
N ASP A 744 52.30 79.28 12.93
CA ASP A 744 51.55 80.02 11.90
C ASP A 744 51.82 81.54 11.94
N PHE A 745 52.80 81.96 12.75
CA PHE A 745 53.29 83.35 12.80
C PHE A 745 54.82 83.36 12.77
N PRO A 746 55.47 83.11 11.61
CA PRO A 746 56.92 82.99 11.51
C PRO A 746 57.67 84.21 12.05
N GLU A 747 57.16 85.41 11.76
CA GLU A 747 57.73 86.69 12.21
C GLU A 747 57.69 86.87 13.75
N LEU A 748 56.91 86.05 14.47
CA LEU A 748 56.85 86.00 15.94
C LEU A 748 57.44 84.70 16.52
N ALA A 749 57.47 83.62 15.74
CA ALA A 749 58.06 82.34 16.11
C ALA A 749 59.59 82.43 16.23
N GLU A 750 60.26 83.18 15.34
CA GLU A 750 61.71 83.45 15.46
C GLU A 750 62.05 84.15 16.79
N ALA A 751 61.25 85.15 17.18
CA ALA A 751 61.38 85.83 18.46
C ALA A 751 61.09 84.90 19.66
N LEU A 752 60.20 83.91 19.50
CA LEU A 752 59.90 82.92 20.54
C LEU A 752 60.95 81.81 20.66
N GLN A 753 61.62 81.45 19.57
CA GLN A 753 62.71 80.45 19.56
C GLN A 753 64.03 81.01 20.12
N THR A 754 64.21 82.34 20.09
CA THR A 754 65.44 83.02 20.53
C THR A 754 65.37 83.57 21.97
N GLY A 755 64.20 83.58 22.61
CA GLY A 755 64.02 84.02 23.99
C GLY A 755 63.57 82.90 24.94
N GLU A 756 63.87 83.04 26.23
CA GLU A 756 63.43 82.09 27.27
C GLU A 756 61.93 82.24 27.58
N TYR A 757 61.11 81.59 26.75
CA TYR A 757 59.65 81.64 26.87
C TYR A 757 59.05 80.26 27.16
N PRO A 758 58.02 80.15 28.03
CA PRO A 758 57.34 78.89 28.34
C PRO A 758 56.31 78.54 27.25
N ILE A 759 56.76 78.51 25.99
CA ILE A 759 55.96 78.29 24.78
C ILE A 759 56.71 77.30 23.90
N HIS A 760 56.02 76.25 23.45
CA HIS A 760 56.58 75.18 22.62
C HIS A 760 55.90 75.17 21.24
N LEU A 761 56.70 75.03 20.20
CA LEU A 761 56.22 74.95 18.82
C LEU A 761 56.07 73.49 18.39
N VAL A 762 54.90 73.15 17.83
CA VAL A 762 54.63 71.82 17.27
C VAL A 762 55.33 71.67 15.93
N VAL A 763 56.04 70.56 15.73
CA VAL A 763 56.81 70.29 14.51
C VAL A 763 55.85 69.90 13.39
N SER A 764 55.53 70.85 12.52
CA SER A 764 54.56 70.67 11.43
C SER A 764 55.13 70.06 10.14
N GLN A 765 56.46 70.00 10.00
CA GLN A 765 57.15 69.51 8.81
C GLN A 765 58.44 68.77 9.19
N SER A 766 58.95 67.90 8.31
CA SER A 766 60.21 67.18 8.51
C SER A 766 60.92 66.89 7.18
N GLN A 767 62.26 66.91 7.19
CA GLN A 767 63.07 66.70 5.99
C GLN A 767 62.81 65.31 5.39
N GLY A 768 62.48 65.27 4.09
CA GLY A 768 62.09 64.01 3.42
C GLY A 768 60.61 63.61 3.61
N VAL A 769 59.75 64.54 4.05
CA VAL A 769 58.29 64.42 3.98
C VAL A 769 57.74 65.67 3.27
N ARG A 770 56.90 65.50 2.25
CA ARG A 770 56.35 66.61 1.44
C ARG A 770 55.08 67.25 2.02
N ILE A 771 54.57 66.72 3.12
CA ILE A 771 53.27 67.11 3.70
C ILE A 771 53.53 67.94 4.95
N SER A 772 52.89 69.11 5.01
CA SER A 772 52.77 69.92 6.23
C SER A 772 51.54 69.48 7.02
N ILE A 773 51.63 69.46 8.34
CA ILE A 773 50.52 69.07 9.22
C ILE A 773 49.92 70.25 10.02
N SER A 774 50.38 71.49 9.79
CA SER A 774 49.88 72.70 10.49
C SER A 774 48.36 72.82 10.44
N GLU A 775 47.75 72.65 9.27
CA GLU A 775 46.30 72.78 9.08
C GLU A 775 45.55 71.70 9.87
N HIS A 776 45.98 70.44 9.79
CA HIS A 776 45.40 69.33 10.56
C HIS A 776 45.46 69.53 12.08
N LEU A 777 46.47 70.26 12.57
CA LEU A 777 46.65 70.58 13.99
C LEU A 777 45.76 71.75 14.43
N LEU A 778 45.57 72.75 13.57
CA LEU A 778 44.64 73.87 13.80
C LEU A 778 43.18 73.40 13.77
N GLU A 779 42.82 72.53 12.81
CA GLU A 779 41.51 71.85 12.76
C GLU A 779 41.23 71.08 14.06
N ALA A 780 42.26 70.42 14.61
CA ALA A 780 42.20 69.66 15.85
C ALA A 780 42.29 70.53 17.13
N GLY A 781 42.16 71.85 17.03
CA GLY A 781 42.11 72.74 18.18
C GLY A 781 43.44 73.00 18.90
N VAL A 782 44.58 72.62 18.30
CA VAL A 782 45.90 73.11 18.77
C VAL A 782 45.99 74.60 18.52
N LYS A 783 46.55 75.36 19.45
CA LYS A 783 46.50 76.82 19.44
C LYS A 783 47.31 77.40 18.27
N SER A 784 46.66 78.21 17.46
CA SER A 784 47.31 79.18 16.57
C SER A 784 48.14 80.19 17.37
N LEU A 785 49.37 80.45 16.93
CA LEU A 785 50.20 81.53 17.46
C LEU A 785 49.67 82.90 16.99
N ARG A 786 49.32 83.02 15.71
CA ARG A 786 48.81 84.26 15.08
C ARG A 786 47.51 84.75 15.71
N ALA A 787 46.50 83.89 15.83
CA ALA A 787 45.22 84.25 16.47
C ALA A 787 45.37 84.53 17.98
N THR A 788 46.33 83.90 18.67
CA THR A 788 46.60 84.19 20.09
C THR A 788 47.32 85.52 20.30
N ALA A 789 48.18 85.93 19.36
CA ALA A 789 48.88 87.22 19.38
C ALA A 789 47.92 88.40 19.12
N GLY A 790 46.98 88.22 18.19
CA GLY A 790 45.92 89.19 17.86
C GLY A 790 46.44 90.49 17.21
N GLN A 791 45.63 91.55 17.26
CA GLN A 791 46.06 92.88 16.79
C GLN A 791 47.15 93.48 17.71
N PRO A 792 48.14 94.20 17.15
CA PRO A 792 49.22 94.79 17.93
C PRO A 792 48.70 95.83 18.93
N LYS A 793 49.43 96.00 20.03
CA LYS A 793 49.12 96.96 21.11
C LYS A 793 49.77 98.32 20.91
N SER A 794 50.75 98.40 20.01
CA SER A 794 51.38 99.62 19.55
C SER A 794 52.18 99.28 18.30
N VAL A 795 52.13 100.16 17.30
CA VAL A 795 52.95 100.11 16.08
C VAL A 795 53.90 101.30 16.11
N ARG A 796 55.13 101.13 15.59
CA ARG A 796 56.06 102.24 15.37
C ARG A 796 56.71 102.10 14.00
N GLY A 797 56.69 103.19 13.23
CA GLY A 797 57.42 103.34 11.97
C GLY A 797 58.63 104.27 12.11
N SER A 798 59.67 104.04 11.30
CA SER A 798 60.74 105.01 11.00
C SER A 798 60.56 105.63 9.61
N ASP A 799 61.18 106.79 9.35
CA ASP A 799 61.28 107.42 8.03
C ASP A 799 59.94 107.48 7.25
N ILE A 800 59.01 108.32 7.72
CA ILE A 800 57.62 108.41 7.22
C ILE A 800 57.53 108.99 5.81
N GLN A 801 56.80 108.31 4.92
CA GLN A 801 56.57 108.71 3.52
C GLN A 801 55.08 108.63 3.08
N PRO A 802 54.65 109.45 2.10
CA PRO A 802 53.32 109.39 1.51
C PRO A 802 53.13 108.20 0.56
N VAL A 803 51.93 107.61 0.53
CA VAL A 803 51.62 106.44 -0.32
C VAL A 803 51.16 106.83 -1.74
N PRO A 804 51.32 105.94 -2.75
CA PRO A 804 50.82 106.19 -4.11
C PRO A 804 49.30 106.41 -4.19
N ALA A 805 48.86 107.26 -5.12
CA ALA A 805 47.45 107.66 -5.26
C ALA A 805 46.48 106.49 -5.56
N TRP A 806 46.97 105.42 -6.20
CA TRP A 806 46.17 104.24 -6.49
C TRP A 806 45.74 103.50 -5.21
N VAL A 807 46.59 103.49 -4.16
CA VAL A 807 46.30 102.87 -2.85
C VAL A 807 45.03 103.47 -2.24
N MET A 808 44.94 104.80 -2.28
CA MET A 808 43.78 105.55 -1.77
C MET A 808 42.55 105.42 -2.67
N THR A 809 42.73 105.21 -3.98
CA THR A 809 41.63 104.96 -4.93
C THR A 809 41.01 103.59 -4.68
N ILE A 810 41.84 102.54 -4.55
CA ILE A 810 41.39 101.19 -4.23
C ILE A 810 40.77 101.13 -2.82
N LEU A 811 41.35 101.80 -1.83
CA LEU A 811 40.74 101.94 -0.50
C LEU A 811 39.36 102.60 -0.58
N GLY A 812 39.20 103.66 -1.39
CA GLY A 812 37.92 104.34 -1.64
C GLY A 812 36.86 103.43 -2.26
N GLU A 813 37.24 102.61 -3.25
CA GLU A 813 36.35 101.58 -3.81
C GLU A 813 35.96 100.54 -2.76
N TYR A 814 36.89 100.06 -1.93
CA TYR A 814 36.60 99.15 -0.80
C TYR A 814 35.75 99.77 0.32
N GLN A 815 35.77 101.09 0.45
CA GLN A 815 34.90 101.89 1.33
C GLN A 815 33.58 102.31 0.66
N SER A 816 33.29 101.85 -0.56
CA SER A 816 32.06 102.20 -1.29
C SER A 816 30.84 101.36 -0.88
N ARG A 817 29.66 101.97 -0.90
CA ARG A 817 28.40 101.24 -0.63
C ARG A 817 28.10 100.16 -1.68
N ARG A 818 28.54 100.36 -2.93
CA ARG A 818 28.32 99.41 -4.03
C ARG A 818 29.09 98.11 -3.81
N ILE A 819 30.36 98.19 -3.41
CA ILE A 819 31.16 96.99 -3.15
C ILE A 819 30.68 96.26 -1.88
N ALA A 820 30.14 96.96 -0.89
CA ALA A 820 29.58 96.35 0.33
C ALA A 820 28.48 95.32 0.04
N GLU A 821 27.66 95.57 -0.99
CA GLU A 821 26.56 94.69 -1.40
C GLU A 821 27.02 93.54 -2.31
N ASP A 822 28.22 93.62 -2.89
CA ASP A 822 28.63 92.80 -4.05
C ASP A 822 29.97 92.06 -3.89
N LEU A 823 30.87 92.52 -3.01
CA LEU A 823 32.18 91.92 -2.77
C LEU A 823 32.07 90.49 -2.26
N GLN A 824 31.16 90.25 -1.32
CA GLN A 824 30.91 88.91 -0.79
C GLN A 824 30.46 87.93 -1.88
N LYS A 825 29.66 88.39 -2.87
CA LYS A 825 29.25 87.58 -4.02
C LYS A 825 30.44 87.28 -4.94
N ALA A 826 31.28 88.29 -5.21
CA ALA A 826 32.45 88.15 -6.08
C ALA A 826 33.56 87.27 -5.47
N LEU A 827 33.79 87.38 -4.16
CA LEU A 827 34.74 86.53 -3.42
C LEU A 827 34.28 85.07 -3.38
N VAL A 828 32.99 84.81 -3.13
CA VAL A 828 32.42 83.45 -3.20
C VAL A 828 32.52 82.87 -4.62
N ALA A 829 32.31 83.69 -5.66
CA ALA A 829 32.50 83.27 -7.06
C ALA A 829 33.96 82.95 -7.42
N LEU A 830 34.94 83.39 -6.61
CA LEU A 830 36.36 83.03 -6.72
C LEU A 830 36.79 81.95 -5.70
N GLY A 831 35.84 81.27 -5.05
CA GLY A 831 36.11 80.17 -4.12
C GLY A 831 36.51 80.60 -2.71
N VAL A 832 36.50 81.89 -2.39
CA VAL A 832 36.75 82.37 -1.02
C VAL A 832 35.48 82.15 -0.20
N SER A 833 35.58 81.31 0.84
CA SER A 833 34.43 80.99 1.70
C SER A 833 33.88 82.23 2.39
N SER A 834 32.55 82.41 2.37
CA SER A 834 31.85 83.51 3.04
C SER A 834 32.04 83.51 4.56
N ALA A 835 32.34 82.36 5.16
CA ALA A 835 32.65 82.23 6.59
C ALA A 835 34.02 82.80 6.97
N LEU A 836 34.93 83.01 6.00
CA LEU A 836 36.21 83.66 6.24
C LEU A 836 36.07 85.18 6.35
N ILE A 837 34.99 85.79 5.85
CA ILE A 837 34.80 87.23 5.84
C ILE A 837 34.31 87.69 7.23
N ASN A 838 35.00 88.67 7.80
CA ASN A 838 34.68 89.21 9.11
C ASN A 838 33.33 89.94 9.07
N THR A 839 32.39 89.64 9.98
CA THR A 839 31.05 90.28 9.97
C THR A 839 31.08 91.79 10.22
N ARG A 840 32.22 92.35 10.65
CA ARG A 840 32.46 93.79 10.80
C ARG A 840 33.50 94.33 9.80
N TRP A 841 33.79 93.62 8.70
CA TRP A 841 34.85 94.01 7.74
C TRP A 841 34.72 95.45 7.26
N TYR A 842 33.51 95.86 6.86
CA TYR A 842 33.27 97.18 6.26
C TYR A 842 33.54 98.31 7.25
N SER A 843 33.23 98.14 8.55
CA SER A 843 33.58 99.13 9.58
C SER A 843 35.04 99.05 10.01
N GLN A 844 35.72 97.91 9.84
CA GLN A 844 37.17 97.79 10.05
C GLN A 844 37.98 98.44 8.91
N ILE A 845 37.53 98.38 7.66
CA ILE A 845 38.11 99.13 6.53
C ILE A 845 37.74 100.62 6.64
N GLY A 846 36.51 100.96 7.02
CA GLY A 846 36.09 102.33 7.32
C GLY A 846 36.78 102.97 8.55
N SER A 847 37.47 102.18 9.37
CA SER A 847 38.29 102.69 10.49
C SER A 847 39.72 103.09 10.10
N ILE A 848 40.16 102.80 8.88
CA ILE A 848 41.42 103.29 8.32
C ILE A 848 41.21 104.76 7.94
N LYS A 849 41.79 105.67 8.74
CA LYS A 849 41.72 107.12 8.48
C LYS A 849 42.80 107.58 7.51
N GLN A 850 43.94 106.89 7.52
CA GLN A 850 45.14 107.23 6.76
C GLN A 850 45.98 105.96 6.54
N VAL A 851 46.65 105.87 5.39
CA VAL A 851 47.70 104.88 5.11
C VAL A 851 49.03 105.62 5.01
N VAL A 852 50.09 105.04 5.58
CA VAL A 852 51.42 105.66 5.72
C VAL A 852 52.52 104.65 5.40
N GLY A 853 53.49 105.04 4.57
CA GLY A 853 54.72 104.28 4.36
C GLY A 853 55.76 104.61 5.43
N ALA A 854 56.54 103.61 5.86
CA ALA A 854 57.62 103.76 6.82
C ALA A 854 58.70 102.70 6.57
N ARG A 855 59.98 103.05 6.69
CA ARG A 855 61.09 102.16 6.33
C ARG A 855 61.17 100.86 7.14
N ASP A 856 60.91 100.94 8.43
CA ASP A 856 60.80 99.78 9.33
C ASP A 856 59.53 99.88 10.17
N VAL A 857 58.77 98.77 10.27
CA VAL A 857 57.57 98.68 11.10
C VAL A 857 57.79 97.66 12.22
N ILE A 858 57.72 98.13 13.48
CA ILE A 858 57.83 97.29 14.68
C ILE A 858 56.47 97.21 15.35
N ALA A 859 55.99 95.99 15.57
CA ALA A 859 54.70 95.70 16.19
C ALA A 859 54.89 94.95 17.52
N THR A 860 54.13 95.34 18.55
CA THR A 860 54.18 94.69 19.87
C THR A 860 52.88 93.97 20.16
N TYR A 861 52.94 92.65 20.29
CA TYR A 861 51.81 91.75 20.52
C TYR A 861 51.71 91.33 21.98
N LYS A 862 50.56 90.75 22.37
CA LYS A 862 50.30 90.31 23.75
C LYS A 862 49.82 88.86 23.79
N ILE A 863 50.75 87.92 23.97
CA ILE A 863 50.43 86.50 24.18
C ILE A 863 50.13 86.28 25.68
N GLY A 864 48.84 86.12 26.02
CA GLY A 864 48.41 85.85 27.39
C GLY A 864 48.74 86.99 28.37
N ARG A 865 49.79 86.82 29.19
CA ARG A 865 50.33 87.87 30.08
C ARG A 865 51.60 88.55 29.56
N MET A 866 52.26 87.95 28.57
CA MET A 866 53.54 88.42 28.03
C MET A 866 53.32 89.51 26.97
N LYS A 867 54.33 90.36 26.79
CA LYS A 867 54.47 91.21 25.60
C LYS A 867 55.64 90.68 24.78
N VAL A 868 55.47 90.56 23.47
CA VAL A 868 56.53 90.17 22.54
C VAL A 868 56.52 91.17 21.38
N SER A 869 57.68 91.69 21.01
CA SER A 869 57.85 92.70 19.97
C SER A 869 58.60 92.09 18.80
N GLY A 870 58.08 92.26 17.58
CA GLY A 870 58.65 91.74 16.34
C GLY A 870 58.68 92.79 15.24
N ARG A 871 59.52 92.57 14.23
CA ARG A 871 59.58 93.34 13.00
C ARG A 871 58.54 92.76 12.02
N VAL A 872 57.76 93.60 11.36
CA VAL A 872 56.65 93.17 10.49
C VAL A 872 56.63 93.96 9.18
N ARG A 873 55.95 93.43 8.15
CA ARG A 873 55.81 94.06 6.83
C ARG A 873 54.69 95.10 6.77
N HIS A 874 53.67 94.96 7.60
CA HIS A 874 52.54 95.88 7.73
C HIS A 874 51.97 95.80 9.15
N ALA A 875 51.33 96.86 9.62
CA ALA A 875 50.52 96.83 10.85
C ALA A 875 49.54 97.99 10.93
N PHE A 876 48.30 97.72 11.34
CA PHE A 876 47.34 98.76 11.71
C PHE A 876 47.51 99.17 13.17
N ASP A 877 47.60 100.47 13.43
CA ASP A 877 47.55 101.03 14.78
C ASP A 877 46.11 101.40 15.19
N PRO A 878 45.49 100.68 16.14
CA PRO A 878 44.12 100.92 16.56
C PRO A 878 43.93 102.18 17.43
N GLU A 879 45.00 102.81 17.94
CA GLU A 879 44.89 104.05 18.72
C GLU A 879 44.79 105.28 17.81
N THR A 880 45.67 105.39 16.81
CA THR A 880 45.64 106.50 15.85
C THR A 880 44.61 106.28 14.72
N GLY A 881 44.44 105.03 14.26
CA GLY A 881 43.67 104.68 13.05
C GLY A 881 44.51 104.74 11.77
N VAL A 882 45.84 104.70 11.89
CA VAL A 882 46.80 104.67 10.78
C VAL A 882 47.13 103.22 10.41
N LEU A 883 47.08 102.92 9.11
CA LEU A 883 47.68 101.71 8.56
C LEU A 883 49.14 102.00 8.15
N TRP A 884 50.08 101.29 8.76
CA TRP A 884 51.51 101.35 8.44
C TRP A 884 51.87 100.24 7.46
N LEU A 885 52.54 100.60 6.36
CA LEU A 885 53.16 99.69 5.41
C LEU A 885 54.68 99.88 5.47
N ALA A 886 55.44 98.79 5.43
CA ALA A 886 56.89 98.87 5.25
C ALA A 886 57.22 99.44 3.86
N GLU A 887 58.21 100.31 3.78
CA GLU A 887 58.67 100.90 2.51
C GLU A 887 59.50 99.88 1.70
N LEU A 888 58.78 98.98 1.06
CA LEU A 888 59.26 98.05 0.05
C LEU A 888 58.91 98.59 -1.35
N ASN A 889 59.38 97.93 -2.41
CA ASN A 889 59.08 98.37 -3.79
C ASN A 889 57.57 98.30 -4.11
N GLU A 890 57.11 98.94 -5.18
CA GLU A 890 55.66 99.07 -5.48
C GLU A 890 54.90 97.73 -5.50
N SER A 891 55.53 96.63 -5.96
CA SER A 891 54.90 95.29 -5.95
C SER A 891 54.80 94.72 -4.54
N GLU A 892 55.86 94.81 -3.74
CA GLU A 892 55.85 94.36 -2.34
C GLU A 892 54.97 95.25 -1.45
N MET A 893 54.80 96.53 -1.81
CA MET A 893 53.84 97.45 -1.18
C MET A 893 52.40 97.14 -1.58
N GLU A 894 52.15 96.69 -2.82
CA GLU A 894 50.83 96.19 -3.25
C GLU A 894 50.46 94.90 -2.50
N ASP A 895 51.36 93.93 -2.44
CA ASP A 895 51.16 92.70 -1.66
C ASP A 895 50.95 93.01 -0.16
N ALA A 896 51.81 93.83 0.47
CA ALA A 896 51.67 94.21 1.88
C ALA A 896 50.39 95.02 2.17
N PHE A 897 49.91 95.81 1.21
CA PHE A 897 48.65 96.52 1.33
C PHE A 897 47.45 95.56 1.23
N PHE A 898 47.46 94.61 0.29
CA PHE A 898 46.39 93.61 0.20
C PHE A 898 46.41 92.59 1.34
N ASP A 899 47.57 92.21 1.88
CA ASP A 899 47.71 91.45 3.14
C ASP A 899 47.10 92.25 4.31
N ALA A 900 47.42 93.53 4.44
CA ALA A 900 46.86 94.39 5.48
C ALA A 900 45.35 94.64 5.36
N LEU A 901 44.82 94.72 4.13
CA LEU A 901 43.37 94.72 3.88
C LEU A 901 42.76 93.37 4.26
N ALA A 902 43.41 92.25 3.91
CA ALA A 902 42.94 90.91 4.21
C ALA A 902 42.86 90.65 5.73
N GLU A 903 43.84 91.09 6.53
CA GLU A 903 43.80 91.01 8.00
C GLU A 903 42.60 91.76 8.64
N ARG A 904 41.97 92.69 7.92
CA ARG A 904 40.81 93.47 8.38
C ARG A 904 39.50 93.02 7.74
N ILE A 905 39.57 92.47 6.53
CA ILE A 905 38.40 91.97 5.79
C ILE A 905 38.02 90.57 6.23
N PHE A 906 39.00 89.72 6.53
CA PHE A 906 38.77 88.34 6.90
C PHE A 906 38.95 88.09 8.40
N VAL A 907 38.65 86.87 8.85
CA VAL A 907 38.85 86.41 10.24
C VAL A 907 40.34 86.16 10.52
N PRO A 908 40.78 86.20 11.80
CA PRO A 908 42.10 85.73 12.17
C PRO A 908 42.31 84.29 11.66
N ASN A 909 43.45 84.05 11.02
CA ASN A 909 43.81 82.79 10.32
C ASN A 909 43.06 82.54 9.00
N ALA A 910 42.60 83.58 8.31
CA ALA A 910 42.25 83.47 6.91
C ALA A 910 43.44 82.98 6.06
N PRO A 911 43.25 82.08 5.07
CA PRO A 911 44.32 81.63 4.19
C PRO A 911 44.97 82.77 3.40
N GLY A 912 46.29 82.73 3.21
CA GLY A 912 47.04 83.79 2.50
C GLY A 912 46.59 84.08 1.06
N TYR A 913 45.92 83.13 0.39
CA TYR A 913 45.33 83.39 -0.94
C TYR A 913 44.17 84.40 -0.92
N CYS A 914 43.62 84.73 0.25
CA CYS A 914 42.52 85.68 0.38
C CYS A 914 42.92 87.11 0.00
N ALA A 915 44.19 87.51 0.18
CA ALA A 915 44.72 88.79 -0.28
C ALA A 915 44.68 88.93 -1.82
N PRO A 916 45.35 88.08 -2.63
CA PRO A 916 45.25 88.14 -4.10
C PRO A 916 43.87 87.74 -4.66
N ALA A 917 42.98 87.15 -3.85
CA ALA A 917 41.58 86.94 -4.24
C ALA A 917 40.73 88.23 -4.16
N LEU A 918 41.08 89.20 -3.29
CA LEU A 918 40.42 90.51 -3.23
C LEU A 918 40.60 91.28 -4.55
N ASP A 919 41.84 91.39 -5.04
CA ASP A 919 42.15 92.00 -6.33
C ASP A 919 41.34 91.38 -7.47
N ARG A 920 41.37 90.04 -7.58
CA ARG A 920 40.68 89.32 -8.66
C ARG A 920 39.16 89.51 -8.61
N ALA A 921 38.57 89.63 -7.42
CA ALA A 921 37.12 89.80 -7.25
C ALA A 921 36.64 91.12 -7.88
N LEU A 922 37.44 92.19 -7.76
CA LEU A 922 37.17 93.49 -8.37
C LEU A 922 37.17 93.40 -9.91
N ARG A 923 38.07 92.61 -10.50
CA ARG A 923 38.28 92.49 -11.96
C ARG A 923 37.29 91.57 -12.68
N ALA A 924 36.65 90.63 -11.98
CA ALA A 924 35.82 89.59 -12.60
C ALA A 924 34.40 90.05 -12.99
N LYS A 925 33.81 91.00 -12.26
CA LYS A 925 32.39 91.40 -12.36
C LYS A 925 31.97 92.07 -13.68
N ILE A 926 32.91 92.28 -14.59
CA ILE A 926 32.79 93.08 -15.82
C ILE A 926 32.18 92.28 -17.00
N ARG A 927 32.01 90.95 -16.91
CA ARG A 927 31.84 90.08 -18.12
C ARG A 927 30.56 89.22 -18.24
N GLN A 928 29.66 89.14 -17.26
CA GLN A 928 28.72 88.00 -17.17
C GLN A 928 27.26 88.25 -17.68
N ALA A 929 27.03 89.23 -18.56
CA ALA A 929 25.68 89.76 -18.81
C ALA A 929 24.88 89.12 -19.97
N GLU A 930 25.41 88.14 -20.70
CA GLU A 930 25.11 88.03 -22.15
C GLU A 930 24.35 86.77 -22.67
N HIS A 931 24.03 85.74 -21.85
CA HIS A 931 24.01 84.35 -22.38
C HIS A 931 22.79 83.40 -22.11
N LEU A 932 21.58 83.86 -21.74
CA LEU A 932 20.47 82.98 -21.26
C LEU A 932 19.19 82.98 -22.13
N GLN A 933 18.99 82.06 -23.10
CA GLN A 933 17.79 82.13 -23.99
C GLN A 933 17.17 80.89 -24.72
N ALA A 934 17.47 79.60 -24.46
CA ALA A 934 16.80 78.48 -25.22
C ALA A 934 16.71 77.06 -24.56
N ALA A 935 15.52 76.41 -24.53
CA ALA A 935 15.21 74.93 -24.55
C ALA A 935 13.79 74.51 -23.99
N GLN A 936 13.10 73.44 -24.51
CA GLN A 936 12.00 72.63 -23.85
C GLN A 936 11.42 71.38 -24.64
N GLY A 937 10.99 70.26 -23.99
CA GLY A 937 10.36 68.96 -24.52
C GLY A 937 10.35 67.76 -23.49
N THR A 938 9.84 66.48 -23.58
CA THR A 938 8.91 65.61 -24.43
C THR A 938 8.56 64.22 -23.69
N THR A 939 7.73 63.26 -24.20
CA THR A 939 7.04 62.13 -23.42
C THR A 939 6.71 60.72 -24.12
N GLN A 940 6.33 59.61 -23.39
CA GLN A 940 5.43 58.37 -23.69
C GLN A 940 5.81 56.82 -23.37
N ASP A 941 4.97 55.78 -23.75
CA ASP A 941 4.48 54.51 -23.01
C ASP A 941 4.41 53.12 -23.84
N GLU A 942 3.85 51.85 -23.63
CA GLU A 942 3.05 50.94 -22.65
C GLU A 942 2.93 49.36 -23.10
N GLU A 943 2.56 48.27 -22.30
CA GLU A 943 2.38 46.77 -22.72
C GLU A 943 1.70 45.67 -21.72
N ASP A 944 1.30 44.37 -22.09
CA ASP A 944 0.60 43.26 -21.22
C ASP A 944 0.57 41.68 -21.69
N LEU A 945 -0.04 40.64 -20.98
CA LEU A 945 0.03 39.09 -21.20
C LEU A 945 -1.08 38.03 -20.64
N ASP A 946 -1.16 36.68 -21.00
CA ASP A 946 -2.30 35.64 -20.71
C ASP A 946 -2.17 34.02 -20.96
N ARG A 947 -3.18 33.03 -20.78
CA ARG A 947 -3.38 31.50 -21.21
C ARG A 947 -4.55 30.53 -20.59
N GLU A 948 -5.01 29.20 -20.84
CA GLU A 948 -5.17 28.04 -21.90
C GLU A 948 -5.69 26.52 -21.46
N ASN A 949 -6.52 25.64 -22.21
CA ASN A 949 -6.71 24.06 -22.33
C ASN A 949 -8.10 23.13 -22.15
N ASP A 950 -8.41 21.98 -22.93
CA ASP A 950 -9.72 21.07 -23.17
C ASP A 950 -9.66 19.41 -23.30
N GLU A 951 -10.51 18.33 -23.69
CA GLU A 951 -11.88 17.76 -24.29
C GLU A 951 -12.35 16.22 -23.84
N VAL A 952 -13.17 15.13 -24.30
CA VAL A 952 -13.99 14.34 -25.43
C VAL A 952 -15.11 13.24 -24.87
N GLY A 953 -15.94 12.18 -25.35
CA GLY A 953 -16.49 11.21 -26.49
C GLY A 953 -17.55 10.02 -26.00
N GLU A 954 -18.28 8.91 -26.55
CA GLU A 954 -18.76 8.07 -27.79
C GLU A 954 -19.90 6.85 -27.54
N ALA A 955 -20.51 5.98 -28.48
CA ALA A 955 -21.75 4.99 -28.32
C ALA A 955 -22.13 3.63 -29.24
N PRO A 956 -23.25 2.75 -29.04
CA PRO A 956 -23.56 1.32 -29.63
C PRO A 956 -25.04 0.71 -30.10
N PRO A 957 -25.29 -0.63 -30.57
CA PRO A 957 -26.54 -1.33 -31.26
C PRO A 957 -27.06 -2.84 -30.84
N ALA A 958 -27.97 -3.81 -31.37
CA ALA A 958 -29.17 -4.15 -32.33
C ALA A 958 -29.83 -5.67 -32.29
N HIS A 959 -30.90 -6.17 -33.08
CA HIS A 959 -31.37 -7.63 -33.54
C HIS A 959 -32.92 -8.22 -33.71
N HIS A 960 -33.21 -9.54 -34.12
CA HIS A 960 -34.25 -10.27 -35.09
C HIS A 960 -35.56 -11.20 -34.68
N ASP A 961 -36.46 -11.74 -35.63
CA ASP A 961 -37.83 -12.52 -35.50
C ASP A 961 -38.40 -13.52 -36.69
N TRP A 962 -39.54 -14.34 -36.61
CA TRP A 962 -40.19 -15.28 -37.68
C TRP A 962 -41.77 -15.75 -37.73
N LYS A 963 -42.24 -16.99 -38.22
CA LYS A 963 -43.64 -17.43 -38.78
C LYS A 963 -44.22 -18.97 -38.69
N PRO A 964 -45.50 -19.40 -39.12
CA PRO A 964 -46.29 -20.72 -38.81
C PRO A 964 -47.15 -21.61 -39.89
N ASP A 965 -48.12 -22.55 -39.55
CA ASP A 965 -48.71 -23.78 -40.34
C ASP A 965 -50.29 -24.28 -40.17
N PRO A 966 -50.97 -25.30 -40.89
CA PRO A 966 -52.50 -25.66 -41.07
C PRO A 966 -53.37 -26.91 -40.46
N SER A 967 -54.63 -27.27 -40.94
CA SER A 967 -55.84 -28.01 -40.26
C SER A 967 -56.55 -29.39 -40.69
N LYS A 968 -57.30 -30.13 -39.76
CA LYS A 968 -58.20 -31.36 -39.93
C LYS A 968 -59.06 -31.90 -38.68
N ASN A 969 -60.40 -31.71 -38.51
CA ASN A 969 -60.97 -31.38 -37.14
C ASN A 969 -62.14 -32.15 -36.32
N ILE A 970 -62.75 -33.37 -36.54
CA ILE A 970 -64.03 -33.80 -35.79
C ILE A 970 -64.24 -35.32 -35.34
N PRO A 971 -64.87 -35.69 -34.15
CA PRO A 971 -65.15 -37.08 -33.63
C PRO A 971 -66.57 -37.73 -33.77
N LYS A 972 -66.74 -39.06 -33.53
CA LYS A 972 -67.99 -39.88 -33.74
C LYS A 972 -68.16 -41.21 -32.91
N PRO A 973 -68.84 -41.26 -31.74
CA PRO A 973 -69.00 -42.50 -30.92
C PRO A 973 -70.36 -43.26 -31.03
N ASN A 974 -70.37 -44.60 -30.87
CA ASN A 974 -71.58 -45.47 -30.87
C ASN A 974 -71.50 -46.67 -29.88
N ALA A 975 -72.58 -47.44 -29.71
CA ALA A 975 -72.66 -48.60 -28.81
C ALA A 975 -72.17 -49.93 -29.43
N ILE A 976 -71.55 -50.79 -28.62
CA ILE A 976 -71.02 -52.11 -29.05
C ILE A 976 -72.20 -53.08 -29.27
N PRO A 977 -72.41 -53.65 -30.48
CA PRO A 977 -73.64 -54.39 -30.79
C PRO A 977 -73.72 -55.75 -30.10
N GLY A 978 -74.81 -55.97 -29.37
CA GLY A 978 -75.15 -57.27 -28.78
C GLY A 978 -75.42 -58.32 -29.86
N ASN A 979 -74.61 -59.39 -29.86
CA ASN A 979 -74.45 -60.30 -31.00
C ASN A 979 -75.77 -60.98 -31.44
N PRO A 980 -76.34 -60.65 -32.62
CA PRO A 980 -77.75 -60.91 -32.91
C PRO A 980 -78.00 -62.28 -33.57
N ALA A 981 -77.98 -63.37 -32.78
CA ALA A 981 -79.00 -64.44 -32.85
C ALA A 981 -78.84 -65.52 -31.75
N LYS A 982 -79.73 -65.43 -30.75
CA LYS A 982 -80.50 -66.51 -30.08
C LYS A 982 -79.95 -67.97 -30.11
N SER A 983 -79.97 -68.74 -29.02
CA SER A 983 -80.33 -68.44 -27.61
C SER A 983 -79.98 -69.64 -26.71
N GLN A 984 -80.12 -69.45 -25.38
CA GLN A 984 -79.99 -70.47 -24.31
C GLN A 984 -78.61 -71.11 -24.10
N ALA A 985 -77.91 -70.64 -23.07
CA ALA A 985 -76.81 -71.41 -22.46
C ALA A 985 -77.37 -72.63 -21.72
N ARG A 986 -77.30 -73.82 -22.34
CA ARG A 986 -77.48 -75.10 -21.65
C ARG A 986 -76.46 -76.11 -22.12
N LYS A 987 -75.92 -76.87 -21.15
CA LYS A 987 -75.50 -78.29 -21.24
C LYS A 987 -74.95 -78.65 -22.64
N GLY A 988 -73.65 -78.56 -22.91
CA GLY A 988 -72.58 -79.02 -22.02
C GLY A 988 -72.62 -80.55 -21.91
N SER A 989 -71.49 -81.19 -21.57
CA SER A 989 -71.25 -82.64 -21.76
C SER A 989 -71.12 -83.06 -23.23
N LYS A 990 -70.15 -83.86 -23.66
CA LYS A 990 -68.82 -84.28 -23.13
C LYS A 990 -68.09 -84.77 -24.39
N SER A 991 -66.80 -84.56 -24.60
CA SER A 991 -65.74 -84.39 -23.63
C SER A 991 -64.51 -83.75 -24.29
N GLY A 992 -63.55 -83.33 -23.47
CA GLY A 992 -62.16 -83.39 -23.89
C GLY A 992 -61.72 -84.84 -24.06
N ARG A 993 -61.95 -85.41 -25.24
CA ARG A 993 -60.89 -86.19 -25.88
C ARG A 993 -60.20 -85.26 -26.87
N ALA A 994 -59.00 -84.82 -26.51
CA ALA A 994 -58.07 -84.02 -27.32
C ALA A 994 -58.52 -82.58 -27.72
N ARG A 995 -57.69 -82.00 -28.61
CA ARG A 995 -57.70 -80.66 -29.23
C ARG A 995 -57.22 -79.47 -28.39
N GLN A 996 -56.27 -78.74 -28.99
CA GLN A 996 -56.01 -77.34 -28.69
C GLN A 996 -57.31 -76.56 -28.85
N ARG A 997 -57.61 -75.61 -27.95
CA ARG A 997 -58.74 -74.70 -28.16
C ARG A 997 -58.24 -73.46 -28.89
N ALA A 998 -58.74 -73.26 -30.11
CA ALA A 998 -58.38 -72.12 -30.93
C ALA A 998 -58.83 -70.79 -30.29
N SER A 999 -58.22 -69.69 -30.74
CA SER A 999 -58.61 -68.31 -30.45
C SER A 999 -60.10 -68.08 -30.67
N VAL A 1000 -60.71 -67.22 -29.85
CA VAL A 1000 -61.97 -66.57 -30.21
C VAL A 1000 -61.65 -65.60 -31.35
N PRO A 1001 -62.33 -65.67 -32.51
CA PRO A 1001 -62.11 -64.70 -33.58
C PRO A 1001 -62.52 -63.26 -33.17
N ASN A 1002 -61.92 -62.26 -33.83
CA ASN A 1002 -62.32 -60.85 -33.86
C ASN A 1002 -61.92 -59.95 -32.66
N GLU A 1003 -61.06 -60.39 -31.74
CA GLU A 1003 -60.65 -59.60 -30.56
C GLU A 1003 -59.88 -58.30 -30.90
N LEU A 1004 -58.96 -58.32 -31.87
CA LEU A 1004 -58.10 -57.16 -32.20
C LEU A 1004 -58.79 -56.08 -33.05
N GLU A 1005 -59.75 -56.45 -33.90
CA GLU A 1005 -60.52 -55.48 -34.71
C GLU A 1005 -61.41 -54.61 -33.83
N GLN A 1006 -62.06 -55.23 -32.84
CA GLN A 1006 -62.90 -54.56 -31.84
C GLN A 1006 -62.16 -53.48 -31.03
N ILE A 1007 -60.82 -53.52 -30.96
CA ILE A 1007 -59.99 -52.56 -30.21
C ILE A 1007 -59.55 -51.36 -31.06
N ARG A 1008 -59.35 -51.52 -32.37
CA ARG A 1008 -58.83 -50.45 -33.25
C ARG A 1008 -59.91 -49.43 -33.63
N GLU A 1009 -61.09 -49.94 -33.96
CA GLU A 1009 -62.26 -49.15 -34.36
C GLU A 1009 -62.69 -48.14 -33.26
N LEU A 1010 -62.50 -48.53 -32.00
CA LEU A 1010 -62.77 -47.72 -30.80
C LEU A 1010 -61.90 -46.45 -30.65
N LYS A 1011 -60.80 -46.26 -31.39
CA LYS A 1011 -59.91 -45.09 -31.17
C LYS A 1011 -60.09 -43.97 -32.19
N GLU A 1012 -59.99 -44.29 -33.46
CA GLU A 1012 -60.00 -43.31 -34.54
C GLU A 1012 -61.39 -42.68 -34.73
N ASN A 1013 -62.43 -43.53 -34.80
CA ASN A 1013 -63.80 -43.09 -35.03
C ASN A 1013 -64.39 -42.40 -33.78
N HIS A 1014 -64.34 -43.05 -32.62
CA HIS A 1014 -65.02 -42.57 -31.41
C HIS A 1014 -64.45 -41.25 -30.86
N TYR A 1015 -63.16 -40.94 -31.06
CA TYR A 1015 -62.50 -39.83 -30.34
C TYR A 1015 -61.69 -38.84 -31.19
N ALA A 1016 -61.37 -39.14 -32.46
CA ALA A 1016 -60.72 -38.23 -33.43
C ALA A 1016 -59.61 -37.31 -32.88
N TRP A 1017 -58.72 -37.87 -32.06
CA TRP A 1017 -57.53 -37.19 -31.50
C TRP A 1017 -57.80 -35.99 -30.58
N HIS A 1018 -59.02 -35.86 -30.04
CA HIS A 1018 -59.25 -35.10 -28.82
C HIS A 1018 -59.04 -36.00 -27.58
N CYS A 1019 -58.69 -35.42 -26.44
CA CYS A 1019 -58.65 -36.15 -25.18
C CYS A 1019 -60.08 -36.61 -24.79
N GLN A 1020 -60.24 -37.88 -24.41
CA GLN A 1020 -61.53 -38.47 -24.02
C GLN A 1020 -62.22 -37.69 -22.88
N ILE A 1021 -61.43 -37.18 -21.92
CA ILE A 1021 -61.90 -36.37 -20.79
C ILE A 1021 -62.34 -34.95 -21.24
N ALA A 1022 -61.69 -34.38 -22.25
CA ALA A 1022 -62.09 -33.10 -22.83
C ALA A 1022 -63.36 -33.23 -23.70
N LEU A 1023 -63.53 -34.36 -24.40
CA LEU A 1023 -64.76 -34.69 -25.12
C LEU A 1023 -65.95 -34.94 -24.19
N ALA A 1024 -65.70 -35.46 -22.99
CA ALA A 1024 -66.73 -35.60 -21.96
C ALA A 1024 -67.22 -34.26 -21.37
N THR A 1025 -66.63 -33.11 -21.76
CA THR A 1025 -66.91 -31.80 -21.13
C THR A 1025 -67.10 -30.62 -22.09
N ASN A 1026 -66.57 -30.64 -23.32
CA ASN A 1026 -66.54 -29.46 -24.21
C ASN A 1026 -66.75 -29.78 -25.70
N GLN A 1027 -67.26 -28.81 -26.49
CA GLN A 1027 -67.46 -28.98 -27.93
C GLN A 1027 -66.16 -28.78 -28.75
N PRO A 1028 -65.92 -29.58 -29.82
CA PRO A 1028 -64.68 -29.49 -30.61
C PRO A 1028 -64.32 -28.10 -31.15
N LYS A 1029 -65.31 -27.30 -31.61
CA LYS A 1029 -65.06 -25.95 -32.15
C LYS A 1029 -64.64 -24.91 -31.11
N SER A 1030 -65.07 -25.02 -29.85
CA SER A 1030 -64.63 -24.07 -28.81
C SER A 1030 -63.19 -24.34 -28.36
N LEU A 1031 -62.68 -25.55 -28.61
CA LEU A 1031 -61.31 -25.97 -28.31
C LEU A 1031 -60.29 -25.56 -29.40
N ALA A 1032 -60.73 -25.02 -30.54
CA ALA A 1032 -59.86 -24.64 -31.66
C ALA A 1032 -60.46 -23.50 -32.53
N PRO A 1033 -60.39 -22.22 -32.09
CA PRO A 1033 -61.02 -21.10 -32.79
C PRO A 1033 -60.34 -20.71 -34.13
N ASP A 1034 -61.13 -20.19 -35.07
CA ASP A 1034 -60.63 -19.72 -36.37
C ASP A 1034 -59.75 -18.46 -36.26
N GLY A 1035 -58.72 -18.36 -37.10
CA GLY A 1035 -57.72 -17.28 -37.05
C GLY A 1035 -56.73 -17.40 -35.87
N SER A 1036 -56.85 -18.44 -35.04
CA SER A 1036 -55.93 -18.71 -33.93
C SER A 1036 -54.90 -19.78 -34.30
N TYR A 1037 -53.74 -19.75 -33.65
CA TYR A 1037 -52.64 -20.71 -33.86
C TYR A 1037 -53.06 -22.19 -33.69
N VAL A 1038 -54.12 -22.46 -32.91
CA VAL A 1038 -54.64 -23.81 -32.62
C VAL A 1038 -55.86 -24.24 -33.45
N GLN A 1039 -56.30 -23.46 -34.43
CA GLN A 1039 -57.38 -23.79 -35.40
C GLN A 1039 -57.17 -25.16 -36.10
N HIS A 1040 -55.93 -25.63 -36.06
CA HIS A 1040 -55.28 -26.48 -37.02
C HIS A 1040 -54.89 -27.84 -36.38
N GLN A 1041 -55.34 -28.99 -36.91
CA GLN A 1041 -55.07 -30.30 -36.28
C GLN A 1041 -53.60 -30.68 -36.38
N GLU A 1042 -52.90 -30.26 -37.43
CA GLU A 1042 -51.48 -30.46 -37.61
C GLU A 1042 -50.73 -29.61 -36.57
N ASN A 1043 -51.19 -28.39 -36.29
CA ASN A 1043 -50.69 -27.59 -35.15
C ASN A 1043 -51.08 -28.16 -33.79
N ARG A 1044 -52.28 -28.72 -33.61
CA ARG A 1044 -52.68 -29.36 -32.33
C ARG A 1044 -51.96 -30.68 -32.09
N LYS A 1045 -51.74 -31.47 -33.14
CA LYS A 1045 -50.87 -32.64 -33.14
C LYS A 1045 -49.45 -32.20 -32.80
N ARG A 1046 -48.87 -31.23 -33.52
CA ARG A 1046 -47.55 -30.68 -33.20
C ARG A 1046 -47.46 -29.99 -31.83
N LEU A 1047 -48.55 -29.47 -31.26
CA LEU A 1047 -48.56 -28.92 -29.90
C LEU A 1047 -48.72 -30.00 -28.82
N ILE A 1048 -49.39 -31.12 -29.13
CA ILE A 1048 -49.37 -32.32 -28.28
C ILE A 1048 -47.97 -32.96 -28.34
N ASP A 1049 -47.38 -33.05 -29.54
CA ASP A 1049 -46.04 -33.58 -29.78
C ASP A 1049 -44.93 -32.66 -29.23
N ALA A 1050 -45.13 -31.32 -29.18
CA ALA A 1050 -44.18 -30.33 -28.68
C ALA A 1050 -44.46 -29.82 -27.25
N HIS A 1051 -45.52 -30.30 -26.58
CA HIS A 1051 -45.66 -30.14 -25.12
C HIS A 1051 -44.78 -31.12 -24.32
N HIS A 1052 -43.88 -31.83 -25.01
CA HIS A 1052 -42.72 -32.53 -24.44
C HIS A 1052 -41.48 -32.06 -25.26
N PRO A 1053 -40.39 -31.47 -24.70
CA PRO A 1053 -39.99 -31.33 -23.29
C PRO A 1053 -39.36 -29.97 -22.80
N ASP A 1054 -39.15 -29.87 -21.48
CA ASP A 1054 -38.05 -29.25 -20.67
C ASP A 1054 -37.47 -27.81 -20.82
N LEU A 1055 -37.81 -26.97 -19.82
CA LEU A 1055 -36.97 -26.24 -18.81
C LEU A 1055 -35.47 -25.88 -19.05
N VAL A 1056 -35.03 -24.70 -18.55
CA VAL A 1056 -34.41 -24.52 -17.18
C VAL A 1056 -34.11 -23.03 -16.82
N GLU A 1057 -33.28 -22.29 -17.57
CA GLU A 1057 -32.44 -21.19 -16.99
C GLU A 1057 -33.03 -19.76 -16.88
N ALA A 1058 -34.35 -19.56 -16.93
CA ALA A 1058 -34.98 -18.22 -17.04
C ALA A 1058 -34.92 -17.28 -15.80
N GLY A 1059 -33.95 -17.44 -14.88
CA GLY A 1059 -33.47 -16.43 -13.92
C GLY A 1059 -34.38 -15.97 -12.76
N GLY A 1060 -35.71 -16.01 -12.91
CA GLY A 1060 -36.68 -15.60 -11.87
C GLY A 1060 -37.19 -14.16 -11.95
N ALA A 1061 -36.87 -13.39 -13.00
CA ALA A 1061 -37.50 -12.10 -13.26
C ALA A 1061 -38.81 -12.28 -14.05
N ARG A 1062 -39.95 -11.84 -13.50
CA ARG A 1062 -41.26 -11.94 -14.17
C ARG A 1062 -41.48 -10.77 -15.15
N HIS A 1063 -42.23 -11.05 -16.22
CA HIS A 1063 -42.78 -10.11 -17.20
C HIS A 1063 -41.82 -9.51 -18.24
N ALA A 1064 -41.61 -10.25 -19.33
CA ALA A 1064 -41.11 -9.75 -20.61
C ALA A 1064 -42.11 -10.04 -21.75
N GLY A 1065 -43.27 -9.38 -21.72
CA GLY A 1065 -44.22 -9.27 -22.85
C GLY A 1065 -44.98 -10.54 -23.29
N ASN A 1066 -44.30 -11.49 -23.93
CA ASN A 1066 -44.88 -12.24 -25.06
C ASN A 1066 -45.20 -13.74 -24.80
N ILE A 1067 -45.04 -14.24 -23.58
CA ILE A 1067 -44.89 -15.69 -23.30
C ILE A 1067 -46.23 -16.44 -23.01
N VAL A 1068 -47.39 -15.78 -23.11
CA VAL A 1068 -48.65 -16.27 -22.49
C VAL A 1068 -49.85 -16.26 -23.45
N VAL A 1069 -49.96 -17.26 -24.35
CA VAL A 1069 -50.87 -17.18 -25.53
C VAL A 1069 -51.85 -18.37 -25.74
N LEU A 1070 -51.81 -19.46 -24.97
CA LEU A 1070 -52.81 -20.57 -25.13
C LEU A 1070 -53.62 -20.92 -23.87
N SER A 1071 -53.02 -21.45 -22.80
CA SER A 1071 -53.78 -21.77 -21.57
C SER A 1071 -54.50 -20.54 -20.99
N HIS A 1072 -53.82 -19.39 -20.92
CA HIS A 1072 -54.39 -18.13 -20.46
C HIS A 1072 -55.42 -17.52 -21.45
N LEU A 1073 -55.43 -17.95 -22.71
CA LEU A 1073 -56.30 -17.39 -23.76
C LEU A 1073 -57.76 -17.79 -23.55
N ALA A 1074 -57.98 -19.05 -23.13
CA ALA A 1074 -59.30 -19.56 -22.77
C ALA A 1074 -59.79 -19.00 -21.41
N HIS A 1075 -58.89 -18.80 -20.45
CA HIS A 1075 -59.25 -18.40 -19.08
C HIS A 1075 -59.40 -16.87 -18.87
N HIS A 1076 -58.73 -16.02 -19.68
CA HIS A 1076 -58.71 -14.55 -19.46
C HIS A 1076 -59.00 -13.68 -20.72
N GLN A 1077 -59.43 -14.27 -21.84
CA GLN A 1077 -60.03 -13.60 -23.02
C GLN A 1077 -59.22 -12.52 -23.78
N TYR A 1078 -58.04 -12.06 -23.31
CA TYR A 1078 -57.27 -10.96 -23.92
C TYR A 1078 -57.01 -11.08 -25.44
N GLY A 1079 -56.92 -12.31 -25.97
CA GLY A 1079 -56.74 -12.59 -27.39
C GLY A 1079 -57.83 -12.06 -28.33
N ARG A 1080 -58.97 -11.57 -27.80
CA ARG A 1080 -60.07 -11.00 -28.59
C ARG A 1080 -59.94 -9.51 -28.91
N HIS A 1081 -59.00 -8.78 -28.29
CA HIS A 1081 -58.97 -7.31 -28.36
C HIS A 1081 -57.71 -6.69 -28.99
N LEU A 1082 -56.62 -7.46 -29.08
CA LEU A 1082 -55.34 -7.09 -29.69
C LEU A 1082 -55.22 -7.68 -31.10
N SER A 1083 -55.60 -6.93 -32.14
CA SER A 1083 -55.34 -7.32 -33.55
C SER A 1083 -53.97 -6.84 -34.01
N ARG A 1084 -53.38 -7.53 -35.00
CA ARG A 1084 -52.09 -7.18 -35.62
C ARG A 1084 -52.08 -5.74 -36.12
N GLU A 1085 -53.18 -5.29 -36.73
CA GLU A 1085 -53.31 -3.96 -37.31
C GLU A 1085 -53.17 -2.84 -36.27
N LYS A 1086 -53.77 -2.99 -35.08
CA LYS A 1086 -53.68 -1.98 -34.01
C LYS A 1086 -52.24 -1.78 -33.53
N ILE A 1087 -51.46 -2.87 -33.46
CA ILE A 1087 -50.06 -2.84 -33.05
C ILE A 1087 -49.21 -2.18 -34.14
N THR A 1088 -49.37 -2.60 -35.40
CA THR A 1088 -48.66 -1.98 -36.54
C THR A 1088 -49.04 -0.50 -36.74
N ALA A 1089 -50.29 -0.11 -36.53
CA ALA A 1089 -50.72 1.28 -36.59
C ALA A 1089 -50.03 2.14 -35.52
N ALA A 1090 -49.96 1.65 -34.27
CA ALA A 1090 -49.24 2.33 -33.20
C ALA A 1090 -47.72 2.44 -33.46
N LEU A 1091 -47.11 1.43 -34.11
CA LEU A 1091 -45.70 1.48 -34.53
C LEU A 1091 -45.44 2.49 -35.65
N LYS A 1092 -46.39 2.65 -36.58
CA LYS A 1092 -46.33 3.64 -37.68
C LYS A 1092 -46.60 5.08 -37.21
N ALA A 1093 -47.42 5.28 -36.18
CA ALA A 1093 -47.79 6.60 -35.64
C ALA A 1093 -46.67 7.34 -34.87
N GLY A 1094 -45.49 6.75 -34.70
CA GLY A 1094 -44.37 7.35 -33.98
C GLY A 1094 -44.37 7.05 -32.48
N GLY A 1095 -43.95 5.84 -32.11
CA GLY A 1095 -43.64 5.51 -30.71
C GLY A 1095 -42.49 6.36 -30.17
N LYS A 1096 -42.48 6.62 -28.85
CA LYS A 1096 -41.40 7.41 -28.23
C LYS A 1096 -40.08 6.62 -28.29
N PRO A 1097 -39.00 7.18 -28.86
CA PRO A 1097 -37.68 6.56 -28.82
C PRO A 1097 -37.24 6.34 -27.37
N LYS A 1098 -36.65 5.18 -27.09
CA LYS A 1098 -36.07 4.87 -25.79
C LYS A 1098 -34.97 3.82 -25.91
N GLN A 1099 -33.75 4.22 -25.58
CA GLN A 1099 -32.67 3.30 -25.28
C GLN A 1099 -32.94 2.52 -24.00
N VAL A 1100 -32.55 1.24 -24.00
CA VAL A 1100 -32.54 0.35 -22.84
C VAL A 1100 -31.16 -0.28 -22.73
N GLN A 1101 -30.49 -0.10 -21.59
CA GLN A 1101 -29.22 -0.78 -21.30
C GLN A 1101 -29.44 -2.18 -20.72
N PHE A 1102 -28.67 -3.13 -21.22
CA PHE A 1102 -28.59 -4.51 -20.75
C PHE A 1102 -27.16 -4.76 -20.26
N GLY A 1103 -26.99 -4.92 -18.94
CA GLY A 1103 -25.70 -5.13 -18.28
C GLY A 1103 -25.44 -4.14 -17.14
N SER A 1104 -24.33 -4.33 -16.43
CA SER A 1104 -23.84 -3.42 -15.39
C SER A 1104 -22.77 -2.46 -15.93
N ALA A 1105 -22.69 -1.25 -15.35
CA ALA A 1105 -22.05 -0.05 -15.92
C ALA A 1105 -20.78 -0.24 -16.77
N GLU A 1106 -19.79 -1.01 -16.33
CA GLU A 1106 -18.51 -1.17 -17.03
C GLU A 1106 -18.58 -1.99 -18.33
N ASN A 1107 -19.69 -2.69 -18.61
CA ASN A 1107 -19.95 -3.42 -19.86
C ASN A 1107 -21.47 -3.52 -20.14
N ALA A 1108 -22.19 -2.39 -20.12
CA ALA A 1108 -23.61 -2.34 -20.46
C ALA A 1108 -23.82 -2.11 -21.97
N ILE A 1109 -24.54 -3.03 -22.64
CA ILE A 1109 -24.91 -2.86 -24.06
C ILE A 1109 -26.23 -2.08 -24.13
N THR A 1110 -26.21 -0.91 -24.76
CA THR A 1110 -27.41 -0.12 -25.01
C THR A 1110 -28.08 -0.57 -26.31
N VAL A 1111 -29.40 -0.79 -26.27
CA VAL A 1111 -30.19 -1.18 -27.45
C VAL A 1111 -31.31 -0.16 -27.69
N ASP A 1112 -31.37 0.35 -28.91
CA ASP A 1112 -32.39 1.29 -29.38
C ASP A 1112 -33.71 0.63 -29.80
N GLY A 1113 -34.78 1.38 -29.58
CA GLY A 1113 -36.14 1.00 -29.92
C GLY A 1113 -37.17 2.05 -29.54
N VAL A 1114 -38.44 1.69 -29.71
CA VAL A 1114 -39.58 2.55 -29.38
C VAL A 1114 -40.48 1.88 -28.35
N ILE A 1115 -41.04 2.70 -27.46
CA ILE A 1115 -42.24 2.32 -26.72
C ILE A 1115 -43.46 2.87 -27.44
N ILE A 1116 -44.39 1.99 -27.79
CA ILE A 1116 -45.74 2.33 -28.22
C ILE A 1116 -46.73 2.07 -27.09
N ASN A 1117 -47.76 2.91 -26.99
CA ASN A 1117 -48.85 2.75 -26.05
C ASN A 1117 -50.12 2.40 -26.83
N VAL A 1118 -50.58 1.15 -26.74
CA VAL A 1118 -51.83 0.71 -27.40
C VAL A 1118 -52.99 0.87 -26.42
N GLY A 1119 -53.94 1.74 -26.76
CA GLY A 1119 -55.16 1.93 -25.98
C GLY A 1119 -56.08 0.72 -26.05
N LEU A 1120 -56.58 0.26 -24.91
CA LEU A 1120 -57.60 -0.78 -24.80
C LEU A 1120 -58.99 -0.12 -24.65
N PRO A 1121 -59.87 -0.16 -25.68
CA PRO A 1121 -61.11 0.62 -25.68
C PRO A 1121 -62.08 0.27 -24.54
N ALA A 1122 -62.02 -0.97 -24.01
CA ALA A 1122 -62.90 -1.47 -22.97
C ALA A 1122 -62.50 -1.08 -21.53
N THR A 1123 -61.28 -0.54 -21.33
CA THR A 1123 -60.73 -0.26 -19.98
C THR A 1123 -60.17 1.15 -19.81
N GLN A 1124 -60.23 2.00 -20.85
CA GLN A 1124 -59.63 3.35 -20.90
C GLN A 1124 -58.13 3.42 -20.54
N SER A 1125 -57.45 2.27 -20.49
CA SER A 1125 -56.03 2.15 -20.15
C SER A 1125 -55.20 1.84 -21.40
N SER A 1126 -53.94 2.26 -21.41
CA SER A 1126 -52.98 1.92 -22.47
C SER A 1126 -51.95 0.90 -22.01
N VAL A 1127 -51.68 -0.11 -22.82
CA VAL A 1127 -50.56 -1.04 -22.59
C VAL A 1127 -49.33 -0.51 -23.32
N SER A 1128 -48.25 -0.26 -22.57
CA SER A 1128 -46.93 0.06 -23.12
C SER A 1128 -46.24 -1.20 -23.61
N LEU A 1129 -45.87 -1.23 -24.88
CA LEU A 1129 -45.10 -2.31 -25.51
C LEU A 1129 -43.80 -1.74 -26.06
N PHE A 1130 -42.67 -2.33 -25.66
CA PHE A 1130 -41.35 -1.99 -26.22
C PHE A 1130 -41.06 -2.88 -27.43
N PHE A 1131 -40.63 -2.26 -28.53
CA PHE A 1131 -40.11 -2.93 -29.70
C PHE A 1131 -38.71 -2.38 -29.98
N THR A 1132 -37.70 -3.25 -30.10
CA THR A 1132 -36.40 -2.82 -30.64
C THR A 1132 -36.60 -2.24 -32.04
N ASP A 1133 -35.76 -1.30 -32.47
CA ASP A 1133 -36.00 -0.63 -33.77
C ASP A 1133 -35.89 -1.58 -34.97
N TRP A 1134 -35.31 -2.78 -34.77
CA TRP A 1134 -35.39 -3.88 -35.72
C TRP A 1134 -36.75 -4.59 -35.69
N HIS A 1135 -37.27 -4.98 -34.52
CA HIS A 1135 -38.58 -5.67 -34.44
C HIS A 1135 -39.73 -4.74 -34.88
N ARG A 1136 -39.59 -3.45 -34.59
CA ARG A 1136 -40.44 -2.38 -35.11
C ARG A 1136 -40.48 -2.40 -36.64
N ARG A 1137 -39.33 -2.48 -37.31
CA ARG A 1137 -39.23 -2.60 -38.78
C ARG A 1137 -39.94 -3.85 -39.28
N TYR A 1138 -39.65 -5.03 -38.74
CA TYR A 1138 -40.38 -6.26 -39.12
C TYR A 1138 -41.91 -6.14 -39.01
N TRP A 1139 -42.42 -5.55 -37.92
CA TRP A 1139 -43.87 -5.34 -37.73
C TRP A 1139 -44.49 -4.21 -38.57
N ILE A 1140 -43.68 -3.33 -39.16
CA ILE A 1140 -44.10 -2.25 -40.08
C ILE A 1140 -44.03 -2.72 -41.55
N GLU A 1141 -43.04 -3.55 -41.87
CA GLU A 1141 -42.65 -3.97 -43.23
C GLU A 1141 -43.29 -5.31 -43.64
N ASN A 1142 -43.59 -6.21 -42.69
CA ASN A 1142 -44.37 -7.44 -42.94
C ASN A 1142 -45.84 -7.23 -42.55
N VAL A 1143 -46.55 -6.39 -43.32
CA VAL A 1143 -48.02 -6.34 -43.34
C VAL A 1143 -48.54 -7.40 -44.31
#